data_AF-A0A9P2P7R7-F1
#
_entry.id   AF-A0A9P2P7R7-F1
#
_cell.length_a   1.000
_cell.length_b   1.000
_cell.length_c   1.000
_cell.angle_alpha   90.00
_cell.angle_beta   90.00
_cell.angle_gamma   90.00
#
_symmetry.space_group_name_H-M   'P 1'
#
loop_
_entity.id
_entity.type
_entity.pdbx_description
1 polymer ?
#
loop_
_entity_poly.entity_id
_entity_poly.type
_entity_poly.pdbx_seq_one_letter_code
_entity_poly.pdbx_strand_id
1 'polypeptide(L)'
;MSKSGFGQMYRRLSSKLLDLVVTPHVLGEVPTEPVSATTETEAKTERQKVVCYVLQNHSRSNALVVDGETRRLNLKPALDPLVIGTHEEKASVLFLQHNDENNLLNPPPHAFPPRLIKLIEVLQANPELDIELVPVTVLWGRSPDKEDSWFKLLFSDTWATPSTVKQLVNIGLHGRQSYLEFHEPQSLRDLVEYAQKHYPNLSPATYIVSTLNDYLDRQREVVLGPDLSDRRNVMQSVLKSRDVQEAIRRESIRGKISMLEAERRAIGYVNEIVSDYSHSAVRFADLALTRLWTQLYDGVEVHNFSTVRELAKDYEIVYTPCHRSHIDYLLLSYVIYKRGLMVPYIAAGDNLNLPFVGQLLRGGGAFFIRRSFRGNGLYTSVFKEYLYSILSRNTPLEYFIEGGRSRTGRLLPPKTGMLAMTVHSHLRGRAKPIVFVPTYIGYERLMEGSTYVGEMQGKPKEAESIFGILKTLRKIERIFGKVHVNFGEPVFLDDLLKQHNAENVYIEKNDDPVPPAVSEAVNSSANAILENINRAVVINPVSLLSIILLATPKHTLDEEICIKQLEAYRNLASNFPYDQRTEVTPLSGKEIIAYGLKLKLIKRVQHALGDIIAIEDNQAVLLTYFRNNILHAFVLPSLIASLVEHNGKISRADLSNVIYTLYPFLKAELFLKWKSSELKEQIEQYADALVQSNLIQQDDEGNLISSAPNTEEHNQLVVLATPVKQSLERYYMTLALITQRGSGNISAKQVEELSHLLGQRLSVLYEFNSPEFFDKALFQSFIKVLTQQNYIRTNDQGQIEFDDNFRQMAAGAQLVLDEVTLQMLQHITTFTDEELKEALEAMASQQAKRRLKRKKA
;
A
#
# COMPACT_ATOMS: atom_id res chain seq x y z
N MET A 1 -47.56 5.84 15.25
CA MET A 1 -47.97 4.46 14.86
C MET A 1 -48.48 3.71 16.11
N SER A 2 -49.54 2.91 15.99
CA SER A 2 -50.46 2.51 17.08
C SER A 2 -50.14 1.16 17.75
N LYS A 3 -50.45 1.03 19.06
CA LYS A 3 -50.44 -0.21 19.86
C LYS A 3 -51.58 -1.17 19.44
N SER A 4 -51.63 -1.64 18.18
CA SER A 4 -52.55 -2.72 17.77
C SER A 4 -51.77 -3.98 17.41
N GLY A 5 -52.28 -5.16 17.81
CA GLY A 5 -51.66 -6.47 17.50
C GLY A 5 -51.42 -6.68 16.00
N PHE A 6 -52.17 -5.98 15.15
CA PHE A 6 -51.97 -5.96 13.69
C PHE A 6 -50.66 -5.28 13.27
N GLY A 7 -50.23 -4.21 13.97
CA GLY A 7 -48.97 -3.53 13.69
C GLY A 7 -47.73 -4.36 14.08
N GLN A 8 -47.80 -5.11 15.17
CA GLN A 8 -46.73 -6.06 15.56
C GLN A 8 -46.67 -7.26 14.62
N MET A 9 -47.82 -7.80 14.20
CA MET A 9 -47.91 -8.88 13.21
C MET A 9 -47.37 -8.44 11.85
N TYR A 10 -47.74 -7.25 11.37
CA TYR A 10 -47.21 -6.65 10.15
C TYR A 10 -45.69 -6.43 10.25
N ARG A 11 -45.17 -5.88 11.36
CA ARG A 11 -43.72 -5.72 11.59
C ARG A 11 -42.98 -7.06 11.51
N ARG A 12 -43.51 -8.12 12.14
CA ARG A 12 -42.90 -9.47 12.11
C ARG A 12 -42.95 -10.11 10.72
N LEU A 13 -44.05 -9.93 9.97
CA LEU A 13 -44.18 -10.41 8.59
C LEU A 13 -43.27 -9.65 7.63
N SER A 14 -43.22 -8.31 7.74
CA SER A 14 -42.37 -7.45 6.92
C SER A 14 -40.89 -7.67 7.20
N SER A 15 -40.49 -7.86 8.47
CA SER A 15 -39.11 -8.22 8.84
C SER A 15 -38.74 -9.59 8.27
N LYS A 16 -39.57 -10.63 8.45
CA LYS A 16 -39.30 -11.96 7.87
C LYS A 16 -39.22 -11.98 6.34
N LEU A 17 -40.05 -11.18 5.67
CA LEU A 17 -39.99 -11.01 4.21
C LEU A 17 -38.74 -10.24 3.77
N LEU A 18 -38.33 -9.23 4.54
CA LEU A 18 -37.08 -8.51 4.29
C LEU A 18 -35.88 -9.44 4.48
N ASP A 19 -35.81 -10.20 5.57
CA ASP A 19 -34.69 -11.11 5.90
C ASP A 19 -34.49 -12.21 4.84
N LEU A 20 -35.54 -12.54 4.08
CA LEU A 20 -35.47 -13.52 3.00
C LEU A 20 -34.83 -12.96 1.71
N VAL A 21 -34.86 -11.63 1.55
CA VAL A 21 -34.43 -10.90 0.34
C VAL A 21 -33.20 -10.02 0.61
N VAL A 22 -32.97 -9.65 1.87
CA VAL A 22 -31.96 -8.70 2.34
C VAL A 22 -31.01 -9.43 3.28
N THR A 23 -29.71 -9.39 2.95
CA THR A 23 -28.64 -9.86 3.82
C THR A 23 -27.67 -8.70 4.02
N PRO A 24 -27.89 -7.86 5.04
CA PRO A 24 -27.04 -6.70 5.30
C PRO A 24 -25.62 -7.16 5.64
N HIS A 25 -24.63 -6.52 5.05
CA HIS A 25 -23.25 -6.65 5.47
C HIS A 25 -22.98 -5.54 6.49
N VAL A 26 -22.78 -5.93 7.75
CA VAL A 26 -22.39 -4.99 8.80
C VAL A 26 -20.93 -4.61 8.57
N LEU A 27 -20.68 -3.33 8.38
CA LEU A 27 -19.35 -2.75 8.27
C LEU A 27 -18.99 -2.10 9.61
N GLY A 28 -17.73 -2.25 10.01
CA GLY A 28 -17.16 -1.48 11.11
C GLY A 28 -17.20 -2.26 12.42
N GLU A 29 -16.83 -1.57 13.50
CA GLU A 29 -17.02 -2.10 14.84
C GLU A 29 -18.48 -1.94 15.27
N VAL A 30 -19.01 -2.97 15.90
CA VAL A 30 -20.39 -2.96 16.40
C VAL A 30 -20.39 -2.27 17.76
N PRO A 31 -21.31 -1.32 18.03
CA PRO A 31 -21.42 -0.69 19.33
C PRO A 31 -21.56 -1.75 20.41
N THR A 32 -20.70 -1.73 21.42
CA THR A 32 -20.90 -2.52 22.63
C THR A 32 -22.01 -1.86 23.45
N GLU A 33 -22.85 -2.64 24.13
CA GLU A 33 -23.78 -2.07 25.11
C GLU A 33 -22.96 -1.23 26.11
N PRO A 34 -23.46 -0.07 26.56
CA PRO A 34 -22.77 0.73 27.55
C PRO A 34 -22.57 -0.13 28.81
N VAL A 35 -21.36 -0.67 28.95
CA VAL A 35 -20.96 -1.43 30.14
C VAL A 35 -20.94 -0.41 31.27
N SER A 36 -21.66 -0.69 32.36
CA SER A 36 -21.40 -0.07 33.66
C SER A 36 -20.01 -0.53 34.11
N ALA A 37 -18.97 0.06 33.54
CA ALA A 37 -17.59 -0.31 33.78
C ALA A 37 -17.13 0.33 35.11
N THR A 38 -17.18 -0.45 36.19
CA THR A 38 -16.43 -0.17 37.41
C THR A 38 -14.94 -0.18 37.07
N THR A 39 -14.39 0.98 36.73
CA THR A 39 -12.95 1.20 36.63
C THR A 39 -12.64 2.54 37.28
N GLU A 40 -11.92 2.47 38.41
CA GLU A 40 -11.53 3.60 39.22
C GLU A 40 -10.52 4.48 38.49
N THR A 41 -10.98 5.48 37.73
CA THR A 41 -10.27 6.78 37.61
C THR A 41 -11.13 7.82 36.89
N GLU A 42 -11.22 9.00 37.50
CA GLU A 42 -11.94 10.23 37.08
C GLU A 42 -13.45 10.30 37.39
N ALA A 43 -13.76 11.02 38.47
CA ALA A 43 -15.10 11.39 38.90
C ALA A 43 -15.77 12.35 37.89
N LYS A 44 -16.44 11.78 36.87
CA LYS A 44 -17.59 12.40 36.20
C LYS A 44 -18.83 11.63 36.63
N THR A 45 -19.85 12.33 37.10
CA THR A 45 -21.14 11.79 37.54
C THR A 45 -21.66 10.75 36.53
N GLU A 46 -21.76 9.48 36.93
CA GLU A 46 -22.29 8.41 36.06
C GLU A 46 -23.78 8.67 35.79
N ARG A 47 -24.06 9.18 34.58
CA ARG A 47 -25.42 9.46 34.09
C ARG A 47 -26.05 8.19 33.56
N GLN A 48 -27.37 8.03 33.73
CA GLN A 48 -28.09 6.90 33.13
C GLN A 48 -28.20 7.09 31.61
N LYS A 49 -27.48 6.27 30.84
CA LYS A 49 -27.42 6.35 29.38
C LYS A 49 -28.46 5.47 28.70
N VAL A 50 -29.15 6.01 27.69
CA VAL A 50 -30.06 5.25 26.84
C VAL A 50 -29.71 5.44 25.37
N VAL A 51 -29.66 4.34 24.63
CA VAL A 51 -29.30 4.33 23.20
C VAL A 51 -30.48 4.74 22.30
N CYS A 52 -30.23 5.64 21.35
CA CYS A 52 -31.13 5.97 20.25
C CYS A 52 -30.37 5.98 18.91
N TYR A 53 -30.84 5.21 17.93
CA TYR A 53 -30.23 5.12 16.61
C TYR A 53 -30.64 6.29 15.72
N VAL A 54 -29.70 6.97 15.09
CA VAL A 54 -29.96 8.14 14.24
C VAL A 54 -29.80 7.78 12.78
N LEU A 55 -30.88 7.98 12.00
CA LEU A 55 -30.90 7.83 10.56
C LEU A 55 -31.08 9.20 9.91
N GLN A 56 -30.45 9.42 8.76
CA GLN A 56 -30.56 10.71 8.06
C GLN A 56 -31.99 10.95 7.55
N ASN A 57 -32.53 10.00 6.78
CA ASN A 57 -33.79 10.16 6.06
C ASN A 57 -34.87 9.22 6.61
N HIS A 58 -36.12 9.69 6.66
CA HIS A 58 -37.25 8.84 7.06
C HIS A 58 -37.45 7.68 6.08
N SER A 59 -37.18 6.46 6.54
CA SER A 59 -37.32 5.24 5.75
C SER A 59 -37.70 4.05 6.63
N ARG A 60 -38.90 3.50 6.39
CA ARG A 60 -39.42 2.34 7.14
C ARG A 60 -38.59 1.08 6.90
N SER A 61 -38.11 0.89 5.67
CA SER A 61 -37.22 -0.23 5.33
C SER A 61 -35.88 -0.10 6.03
N ASN A 62 -35.28 1.10 6.08
CA ASN A 62 -34.01 1.31 6.79
C ASN A 62 -34.18 0.98 8.27
N ALA A 63 -35.25 1.47 8.91
CA ALA A 63 -35.50 1.18 10.32
C ALA A 63 -35.76 -0.31 10.60
N LEU A 64 -36.39 -1.05 9.67
CA LEU A 64 -36.57 -2.50 9.78
C LEU A 64 -35.23 -3.25 9.65
N VAL A 65 -34.36 -2.84 8.73
CA VAL A 65 -33.01 -3.44 8.60
C VAL A 65 -32.19 -3.20 9.86
N VAL A 66 -32.22 -1.98 10.39
CA VAL A 66 -31.52 -1.63 11.64
C VAL A 66 -32.09 -2.44 12.82
N ASP A 67 -33.41 -2.63 12.91
CA ASP A 67 -34.03 -3.50 13.93
C ASP A 67 -33.62 -4.96 13.80
N GLY A 68 -33.54 -5.48 12.57
CA GLY A 68 -33.08 -6.85 12.31
C GLY A 68 -31.63 -7.06 12.75
N GLU A 69 -30.72 -6.16 12.36
CA GLU A 69 -29.31 -6.27 12.70
C GLU A 69 -29.03 -5.98 14.18
N THR A 70 -29.69 -4.99 14.80
CA THR A 70 -29.57 -4.76 16.26
C THR A 70 -29.99 -5.99 17.05
N ARG A 71 -31.07 -6.68 16.64
CA ARG A 71 -31.47 -7.96 17.25
C ARG A 71 -30.45 -9.08 17.03
N ARG A 72 -29.90 -9.19 15.83
CA ARG A 72 -28.89 -10.21 15.47
C ARG A 72 -27.59 -10.03 16.23
N LEU A 73 -27.21 -8.78 16.48
CA LEU A 73 -26.01 -8.37 17.20
C LEU A 73 -26.21 -8.31 18.72
N ASN A 74 -27.38 -8.72 19.23
CA ASN A 74 -27.77 -8.62 20.65
C ASN A 74 -27.67 -7.20 21.24
N LEU A 75 -27.97 -6.17 20.44
CA LEU A 75 -28.11 -4.78 20.88
C LEU A 75 -29.57 -4.45 21.22
N LYS A 76 -29.78 -3.33 21.91
CA LYS A 76 -31.13 -2.79 22.15
C LYS A 76 -31.86 -2.61 20.81
N PRO A 77 -33.01 -3.26 20.57
CA PRO A 77 -33.63 -3.25 19.26
C PRO A 77 -34.13 -1.87 18.86
N ALA A 78 -33.79 -1.45 17.64
CA ALA A 78 -34.08 -0.10 17.16
C ALA A 78 -35.56 0.27 17.19
N LEU A 79 -36.46 -0.67 16.85
CA LEU A 79 -37.90 -0.43 16.81
C LEU A 79 -38.61 -0.74 18.13
N ASP A 80 -37.87 -1.04 19.21
CA ASP A 80 -38.45 -1.18 20.55
C ASP A 80 -38.58 0.18 21.24
N PRO A 81 -39.55 0.34 22.17
CA PRO A 81 -39.81 1.63 22.82
C PRO A 81 -38.56 2.19 23.51
N LEU A 82 -38.32 3.48 23.31
CA LEU A 82 -37.27 4.23 24.00
C LEU A 82 -37.88 4.79 25.29
N VAL A 83 -37.51 4.22 26.42
CA VAL A 83 -37.93 4.65 27.76
C VAL A 83 -36.81 5.46 28.38
N ILE A 84 -37.09 6.70 28.81
CA ILE A 84 -36.13 7.55 29.52
C ILE A 84 -36.85 8.29 30.65
N GLY A 85 -36.46 8.01 31.90
CA GLY A 85 -37.22 8.48 33.07
C GLY A 85 -38.71 8.12 32.95
N THR A 86 -39.58 9.12 32.98
CA THR A 86 -41.04 8.98 32.81
C THR A 86 -41.53 9.14 31.37
N HIS A 87 -40.64 9.41 30.42
CA HIS A 87 -40.98 9.65 29.01
C HIS A 87 -40.81 8.37 28.17
N GLU A 88 -41.80 8.05 27.33
CA GLU A 88 -41.80 6.88 26.43
C GLU A 88 -41.96 7.32 24.97
N GLU A 89 -40.97 7.02 24.15
CA GLU A 89 -41.03 7.15 22.69
C GLU A 89 -41.27 5.77 22.04
N LYS A 90 -42.03 5.76 20.94
CA LYS A 90 -42.52 4.51 20.31
C LYS A 90 -41.43 3.62 19.70
N ALA A 91 -40.26 4.18 19.44
CA ALA A 91 -39.12 3.48 18.86
C ALA A 91 -37.84 4.22 19.23
N SER A 92 -36.75 3.47 19.39
CA SER A 92 -35.40 3.98 19.66
C SER A 92 -34.69 4.48 18.40
N VAL A 93 -35.42 5.07 17.45
CA VAL A 93 -34.89 5.62 16.19
C VAL A 93 -35.21 7.11 16.07
N LEU A 94 -34.23 7.93 15.72
CA LEU A 94 -34.39 9.32 15.35
C LEU A 94 -34.12 9.49 13.84
N PHE A 95 -34.94 10.29 13.16
CA PHE A 95 -34.71 10.68 11.77
C PHE A 95 -34.37 12.17 11.71
N LEU A 96 -33.27 12.55 11.05
CA LEU A 96 -32.80 13.94 10.99
C LEU A 96 -33.61 14.79 9.99
N GLN A 97 -33.93 14.22 8.83
CA GLN A 97 -34.76 14.86 7.81
C GLN A 97 -36.22 14.42 7.97
N HIS A 98 -37.10 15.40 8.10
CA HIS A 98 -38.54 15.19 8.24
C HIS A 98 -39.28 15.79 7.05
N ASN A 99 -39.99 14.96 6.29
CA ASN A 99 -40.95 15.42 5.29
C ASN A 99 -42.34 15.44 5.94
N ASP A 100 -42.99 16.60 5.94
CA ASP A 100 -44.37 16.74 6.39
C ASP A 100 -45.32 16.19 5.30
N GLU A 101 -45.79 14.95 5.47
CA GLU A 101 -46.66 14.26 4.49
C GLU A 101 -47.99 14.99 4.24
N ASN A 102 -48.38 15.93 5.11
CA ASN A 102 -49.65 16.65 5.02
C ASN A 102 -49.58 17.98 4.24
N ASN A 103 -48.40 18.43 3.80
CA ASN A 103 -48.25 19.74 3.16
C ASN A 103 -47.26 19.74 1.98
N LEU A 104 -47.64 19.05 0.90
CA LEU A 104 -46.83 18.85 -0.32
C LEU A 104 -46.45 20.13 -1.09
N LEU A 105 -47.17 21.23 -0.88
CA LEU A 105 -47.03 22.45 -1.69
C LEU A 105 -46.21 23.55 -1.02
N ASN A 106 -46.01 23.51 0.30
CA ASN A 106 -45.23 24.49 1.06
C ASN A 106 -44.77 23.88 2.41
N PRO A 107 -43.69 23.09 2.45
CA PRO A 107 -43.11 22.64 3.71
C PRO A 107 -42.57 23.86 4.50
N PRO A 108 -42.81 23.96 5.82
CA PRO A 108 -42.29 25.08 6.61
C PRO A 108 -40.75 25.07 6.59
N PRO A 109 -40.08 26.24 6.48
CA PRO A 109 -38.63 26.31 6.23
C PRO A 109 -37.72 25.72 7.31
N HIS A 110 -38.23 25.35 8.49
CA HIS A 110 -37.42 24.94 9.64
C HIS A 110 -38.16 23.92 10.54
N ALA A 111 -38.66 22.82 9.98
CA ALA A 111 -39.22 21.73 10.78
C ALA A 111 -38.11 20.83 11.34
N PHE A 112 -37.68 21.06 12.58
CA PHE A 112 -36.83 20.11 13.29
C PHE A 112 -37.61 18.82 13.59
N PRO A 113 -36.93 17.66 13.68
CA PRO A 113 -37.60 16.41 14.04
C PRO A 113 -38.33 16.54 15.38
N PRO A 114 -39.66 16.33 15.45
CA PRO A 114 -40.42 16.50 16.69
C PRO A 114 -39.92 15.61 17.83
N ARG A 115 -39.35 14.45 17.51
CA ARG A 115 -38.72 13.55 18.47
C ARG A 115 -37.45 14.16 19.07
N LEU A 116 -36.59 14.79 18.26
CA LEU A 116 -35.36 15.41 18.76
C LEU A 116 -35.69 16.52 19.76
N ILE A 117 -36.65 17.38 19.44
CA ILE A 117 -37.09 18.46 20.33
C ILE A 117 -37.54 17.92 21.69
N LYS A 118 -38.39 16.89 21.70
CA LYS A 118 -38.84 16.23 22.94
C LYS A 118 -37.70 15.63 23.74
N LEU A 119 -36.74 14.99 23.08
CA LEU A 119 -35.58 14.41 23.77
C LEU A 119 -34.71 15.50 24.41
N ILE A 120 -34.52 16.64 23.74
CA ILE A 120 -33.82 17.81 24.30
C ILE A 120 -34.58 18.35 25.54
N GLU A 121 -35.90 18.53 25.45
CA GLU A 121 -36.73 18.99 26.58
C GLU A 121 -36.64 18.04 27.79
N VAL A 122 -36.66 16.73 27.55
CA VAL A 122 -36.53 15.71 28.61
C VAL A 122 -35.15 15.78 29.28
N LEU A 123 -34.08 15.96 28.52
CA LEU A 123 -32.73 16.11 29.08
C LEU A 123 -32.55 17.42 29.84
N GLN A 124 -33.22 18.50 29.41
CA GLN A 124 -33.23 19.77 30.15
C GLN A 124 -33.97 19.65 31.49
N ALA A 125 -35.04 18.86 31.53
CA ALA A 125 -35.82 18.63 32.76
C ALA A 125 -35.17 17.64 33.74
N ASN A 126 -34.29 16.75 33.27
CA ASN A 126 -33.72 15.65 34.07
C ASN A 126 -32.17 15.63 33.92
N PRO A 127 -31.40 16.35 34.75
CA PRO A 127 -29.94 16.49 34.63
C PRO A 127 -29.13 15.19 34.75
N GLU A 128 -29.69 14.16 35.37
CA GLU A 128 -29.08 12.86 35.64
C GLU A 128 -29.15 11.88 34.45
N LEU A 129 -29.97 12.18 33.45
CA LEU A 129 -30.18 11.33 32.28
C LEU A 129 -29.29 11.74 31.11
N ASP A 130 -28.92 10.79 30.25
CA ASP A 130 -28.28 11.08 28.97
C ASP A 130 -28.77 10.14 27.86
N ILE A 131 -28.71 10.60 26.62
CA ILE A 131 -29.06 9.83 25.43
C ILE A 131 -27.83 9.68 24.57
N GLU A 132 -27.42 8.44 24.32
CA GLU A 132 -26.39 8.11 23.35
C GLU A 132 -27.04 7.99 21.97
N LEU A 133 -26.75 8.95 21.10
CA LEU A 133 -27.11 8.94 19.71
C LEU A 133 -26.11 8.08 18.95
N VAL A 134 -26.56 6.96 18.38
CA VAL A 134 -25.74 6.09 17.53
C VAL A 134 -26.09 6.39 16.07
N PRO A 135 -25.28 7.15 15.32
CA PRO A 135 -25.55 7.38 13.91
C PRO A 135 -25.47 6.06 13.14
N VAL A 136 -26.39 5.84 12.20
CA VAL A 136 -26.42 4.63 11.39
C VAL A 136 -26.50 4.98 9.92
N THR A 137 -25.55 4.47 9.13
CA THR A 137 -25.57 4.57 7.68
C THR A 137 -26.18 3.31 7.10
N VAL A 138 -27.24 3.45 6.30
CA VAL A 138 -27.88 2.34 5.57
C VAL A 138 -27.80 2.61 4.08
N LEU A 139 -27.10 1.76 3.34
CA LEU A 139 -26.89 1.88 1.89
C LEU A 139 -27.48 0.68 1.16
N TRP A 140 -28.37 0.95 0.22
CA TRP A 140 -28.99 -0.06 -0.65
C TRP A 140 -28.20 -0.20 -1.96
N GLY A 141 -26.99 -0.74 -1.86
CA GLY A 141 -26.02 -0.82 -2.97
C GLY A 141 -24.99 0.31 -2.97
N ARG A 142 -24.07 0.28 -3.96
CA ARG A 142 -22.93 1.22 -4.09
C ARG A 142 -22.84 1.93 -5.45
N SER A 143 -23.92 1.97 -6.22
CA SER A 143 -23.95 2.67 -7.50
C SER A 143 -24.03 4.19 -7.29
N PRO A 144 -23.11 4.99 -7.84
CA PRO A 144 -23.25 6.44 -7.87
C PRO A 144 -24.47 6.85 -8.70
N ASP A 145 -25.07 8.01 -8.37
CA ASP A 145 -26.38 8.44 -8.86
C ASP A 145 -26.44 8.84 -10.35
N LYS A 146 -25.33 8.76 -11.11
CA LYS A 146 -25.23 9.20 -12.52
C LYS A 146 -24.59 8.14 -13.41
N GLU A 147 -25.37 7.12 -13.82
CA GLU A 147 -25.01 6.24 -14.94
C GLU A 147 -25.92 6.47 -16.17
N ASP A 148 -25.33 6.43 -17.36
CA ASP A 148 -26.00 6.53 -18.66
C ASP A 148 -26.55 5.16 -19.13
N SER A 149 -27.56 4.66 -18.43
CA SER A 149 -28.30 3.46 -18.86
C SER A 149 -29.77 3.78 -19.12
N TRP A 150 -30.38 3.06 -20.07
CA TRP A 150 -31.78 3.16 -20.50
C TRP A 150 -32.82 3.00 -19.36
N PHE A 151 -32.39 2.65 -18.15
CA PHE A 151 -33.15 2.72 -16.90
C PHE A 151 -33.43 4.16 -16.38
N LYS A 152 -32.97 5.20 -17.10
CA LYS A 152 -32.98 6.62 -16.71
C LYS A 152 -34.34 7.27 -16.40
N LEU A 153 -35.49 6.62 -16.64
CA LEU A 153 -36.80 7.17 -16.26
C LEU A 153 -37.21 6.88 -14.81
N LEU A 154 -36.46 6.05 -14.08
CA LEU A 154 -36.78 5.66 -12.70
C LEU A 154 -35.79 6.17 -11.63
N PHE A 155 -34.67 6.77 -12.05
CA PHE A 155 -33.54 7.05 -11.16
C PHE A 155 -33.09 8.51 -11.07
N SER A 156 -33.60 9.43 -11.89
CA SER A 156 -33.31 10.86 -11.71
C SER A 156 -34.16 11.43 -10.59
N ASP A 157 -33.64 11.40 -9.36
CA ASP A 157 -33.82 12.50 -8.41
C ASP A 157 -32.78 12.32 -7.30
N THR A 158 -31.79 13.19 -7.39
CA THR A 158 -30.72 13.46 -6.46
C THR A 158 -31.26 13.70 -5.05
N TRP A 159 -30.69 12.99 -4.06
CA TRP A 159 -30.75 13.34 -2.63
C TRP A 159 -32.14 13.33 -1.96
N ALA A 160 -33.19 12.92 -2.67
CA ALA A 160 -34.53 12.75 -2.11
C ALA A 160 -34.75 11.33 -1.56
N THR A 161 -35.59 11.21 -0.52
CA THR A 161 -36.13 9.92 -0.07
C THR A 161 -36.73 9.15 -1.26
N PRO A 162 -36.25 7.93 -1.59
CA PRO A 162 -36.83 7.16 -2.68
C PRO A 162 -38.31 6.90 -2.40
N SER A 163 -39.17 7.04 -3.42
CA SER A 163 -40.59 6.69 -3.30
C SER A 163 -40.75 5.21 -2.92
N THR A 164 -41.87 4.84 -2.30
CA THR A 164 -42.13 3.48 -1.81
C THR A 164 -41.95 2.39 -2.87
N VAL A 165 -42.29 2.67 -4.13
CA VAL A 165 -42.07 1.77 -5.27
C VAL A 165 -40.58 1.65 -5.61
N LYS A 166 -39.84 2.77 -5.64
CA LYS A 166 -38.39 2.80 -5.89
C LYS A 166 -37.63 2.05 -4.79
N GLN A 167 -38.06 2.19 -3.54
CA GLN A 167 -37.48 1.46 -2.40
C GLN A 167 -37.72 -0.05 -2.51
N LEU A 168 -38.90 -0.50 -2.96
CA LEU A 168 -39.17 -1.92 -3.20
C LEU A 168 -38.31 -2.50 -4.33
N VAL A 169 -38.09 -1.73 -5.40
CA VAL A 169 -37.16 -2.11 -6.50
C VAL A 169 -35.72 -2.19 -6.00
N ASN A 170 -35.26 -1.23 -5.20
CA ASN A 170 -33.93 -1.24 -4.59
C ASN A 170 -33.74 -2.46 -3.67
N ILE A 171 -34.75 -2.81 -2.86
CA ILE A 171 -34.72 -4.01 -2.02
C ILE A 171 -34.63 -5.28 -2.88
N GLY A 172 -35.40 -5.37 -3.96
CA GLY A 172 -35.37 -6.54 -4.86
C GLY A 172 -34.06 -6.70 -5.64
N LEU A 173 -33.47 -5.60 -6.13
CA LEU A 173 -32.23 -5.61 -6.93
C LEU A 173 -30.95 -5.65 -6.09
N HIS A 174 -30.94 -4.97 -4.94
CA HIS A 174 -29.75 -4.72 -4.12
C HIS A 174 -29.86 -5.22 -2.68
N GLY A 175 -30.95 -5.87 -2.29
CA GLY A 175 -31.16 -6.35 -0.90
C GLY A 175 -30.01 -7.21 -0.37
N ARG A 176 -29.46 -8.11 -1.19
CA ARG A 176 -28.30 -8.94 -0.83
C ARG A 176 -26.96 -8.21 -0.77
N GLN A 177 -26.95 -6.94 -1.17
CA GLN A 177 -25.77 -6.05 -1.22
C GLN A 177 -26.02 -4.76 -0.41
N SER A 178 -26.90 -4.85 0.60
CA SER A 178 -27.15 -3.75 1.53
C SER A 178 -26.01 -3.66 2.55
N TYR A 179 -25.57 -2.44 2.85
CA TYR A 179 -24.56 -2.16 3.86
C TYR A 179 -25.20 -1.40 5.01
N LEU A 180 -24.82 -1.80 6.22
CA LEU A 180 -25.21 -1.13 7.44
C LEU A 180 -23.94 -0.88 8.25
N GLU A 181 -23.73 0.36 8.66
CA GLU A 181 -22.62 0.76 9.52
C GLU A 181 -23.17 1.54 10.70
N PHE A 182 -22.85 1.06 11.90
CA PHE A 182 -23.08 1.78 13.13
C PHE A 182 -21.85 2.63 13.43
N HIS A 183 -22.06 3.89 13.76
CA HIS A 183 -20.99 4.84 14.03
C HIS A 183 -20.83 5.09 15.53
N GLU A 184 -19.74 5.77 15.90
CA GLU A 184 -19.45 6.09 17.30
C GLU A 184 -20.62 6.82 17.98
N PRO A 185 -21.05 6.37 19.17
CA PRO A 185 -22.12 7.03 19.92
C PRO A 185 -21.73 8.46 20.33
N GLN A 186 -22.67 9.40 20.18
CA GLN A 186 -22.52 10.79 20.61
C GLN A 186 -23.53 11.11 21.72
N SER A 187 -23.08 11.74 22.81
CA SER A 187 -23.99 12.21 23.87
C SER A 187 -24.84 13.37 23.36
N LEU A 188 -26.18 13.19 23.36
CA LEU A 188 -27.10 14.28 23.05
C LEU A 188 -26.96 15.42 24.05
N ARG A 189 -26.71 15.13 25.32
CA ARG A 189 -26.52 16.18 26.34
C ARG A 189 -25.29 17.03 26.04
N ASP A 190 -24.15 16.40 25.75
CA ASP A 190 -22.92 17.14 25.45
C ASP A 190 -23.10 18.02 24.21
N LEU A 191 -23.81 17.53 23.18
CA LEU A 191 -24.15 18.32 22.00
C LEU A 191 -25.08 19.52 22.34
N VAL A 192 -26.07 19.33 23.22
CA VAL A 192 -26.95 20.41 23.68
C VAL A 192 -26.16 21.46 24.47
N GLU A 193 -25.33 21.04 25.43
CA GLU A 193 -24.51 21.94 26.25
C GLU A 193 -23.52 22.72 25.39
N TYR A 194 -22.86 22.05 24.42
CA TYR A 194 -21.97 22.71 23.47
C TYR A 194 -22.71 23.74 22.61
N ALA A 195 -23.89 23.39 22.09
CA ALA A 195 -24.69 24.29 21.26
C ALA A 195 -25.15 25.52 22.04
N GLN A 196 -25.61 25.35 23.28
CA GLN A 196 -26.03 26.45 24.15
C GLN A 196 -24.87 27.40 24.47
N LYS A 197 -23.66 26.87 24.65
CA LYS A 197 -22.46 27.66 24.97
C LYS A 197 -21.93 28.45 23.77
N HIS A 198 -21.87 27.84 22.59
CA HIS A 198 -21.21 28.43 21.41
C HIS A 198 -22.19 29.12 20.45
N TYR A 199 -23.48 28.74 20.48
CA TYR A 199 -24.53 29.26 19.59
C TYR A 199 -25.81 29.64 20.39
N PRO A 200 -25.72 30.54 21.39
CA PRO A 200 -26.82 30.83 22.32
C PRO A 200 -28.07 31.41 21.66
N ASN A 201 -27.95 31.97 20.45
CA ASN A 201 -29.05 32.58 19.70
C ASN A 201 -29.77 31.60 18.76
N LEU A 202 -29.36 30.33 18.71
CA LEU A 202 -29.96 29.29 17.88
C LEU A 202 -30.52 28.17 18.76
N SER A 203 -31.56 27.49 18.27
CA SER A 203 -32.01 26.25 18.91
C SER A 203 -30.87 25.22 18.92
N PRO A 204 -30.60 24.52 20.04
CA PRO A 204 -29.63 23.43 20.07
C PRO A 204 -29.88 22.37 18.98
N ALA A 205 -31.14 22.17 18.61
CA ALA A 205 -31.54 21.25 17.53
C ALA A 205 -30.92 21.63 16.17
N THR A 206 -30.71 22.92 15.89
CA THR A 206 -30.05 23.38 14.66
C THR A 206 -28.64 22.84 14.55
N TYR A 207 -27.86 23.01 15.63
CA TYR A 207 -26.48 22.52 15.70
C TYR A 207 -26.46 20.99 15.58
N ILE A 208 -27.26 20.30 16.40
CA ILE A 208 -27.29 18.83 16.42
C ILE A 208 -27.66 18.24 15.05
N VAL A 209 -28.71 18.76 14.40
CA VAL A 209 -29.14 18.27 13.08
C VAL A 209 -28.08 18.55 12.02
N SER A 210 -27.46 19.74 12.01
CA SER A 210 -26.38 20.05 11.07
C SER A 210 -25.20 19.13 11.29
N THR A 211 -24.69 19.04 12.52
CA THR A 211 -23.52 18.22 12.87
C THR A 211 -23.71 16.75 12.54
N LEU A 212 -24.89 16.18 12.85
CA LEU A 212 -25.16 14.77 12.55
C LEU A 212 -25.43 14.52 11.06
N ASN A 213 -26.03 15.46 10.32
CA ASN A 213 -26.15 15.36 8.87
C ASN A 213 -24.76 15.42 8.22
N ASP A 214 -23.94 16.43 8.55
CA ASP A 214 -22.58 16.59 8.03
C ASP A 214 -21.69 15.39 8.37
N TYR A 215 -21.91 14.78 9.54
CA TYR A 215 -21.26 13.53 9.92
C TYR A 215 -21.70 12.36 9.03
N LEU A 216 -23.01 12.10 8.92
CA LEU A 216 -23.55 10.99 8.14
C LEU A 216 -23.25 11.13 6.63
N ASP A 217 -23.25 12.36 6.10
CA ASP A 217 -22.90 12.63 4.71
C ASP A 217 -21.43 12.29 4.43
N ARG A 218 -20.50 12.68 5.32
CA ARG A 218 -19.09 12.27 5.22
C ARG A 218 -18.93 10.75 5.25
N GLN A 219 -19.65 10.04 6.12
CA GLN A 219 -19.59 8.56 6.17
C GLN A 219 -20.13 7.92 4.88
N ARG A 220 -21.18 8.49 4.28
CA ARG A 220 -21.73 8.00 3.00
C ARG A 220 -20.80 8.26 1.83
N GLU A 221 -20.16 9.43 1.78
CA GLU A 221 -19.18 9.81 0.74
C GLU A 221 -17.98 8.85 0.71
N VAL A 222 -17.53 8.35 1.86
CA VAL A 222 -16.43 7.36 1.96
C VAL A 222 -16.77 6.04 1.22
N VAL A 223 -18.02 5.61 1.27
CA VAL A 223 -18.49 4.35 0.66
C VAL A 223 -18.89 4.52 -0.80
N LEU A 224 -19.61 5.61 -1.12
CA LEU A 224 -20.17 5.86 -2.44
C LEU A 224 -19.19 6.63 -3.36
N GLY A 225 -18.26 7.36 -2.76
CA GLY A 225 -17.46 8.38 -3.42
C GLY A 225 -18.16 9.73 -3.53
N PRO A 226 -17.42 10.79 -3.94
CA PRO A 226 -18.00 12.08 -4.29
C PRO A 226 -18.92 11.97 -5.51
N ASP A 227 -19.78 12.97 -5.74
CA ASP A 227 -20.61 13.03 -6.96
C ASP A 227 -19.72 13.06 -8.20
N LEU A 228 -19.61 11.90 -8.86
CA LEU A 228 -18.85 11.75 -10.08
C LEU A 228 -19.58 12.48 -11.20
N SER A 229 -19.10 13.69 -11.48
CA SER A 229 -19.46 14.42 -12.70
C SER A 229 -19.24 13.53 -13.91
N ASP A 230 -20.23 13.45 -14.80
CA ASP A 230 -20.15 12.78 -16.10
C ASP A 230 -18.79 13.09 -16.74
N ARG A 231 -18.12 12.06 -17.30
CA ARG A 231 -16.86 12.16 -18.04
C ARG A 231 -16.84 13.41 -18.91
N ARG A 232 -17.93 13.70 -19.62
CA ARG A 232 -18.05 14.88 -20.48
C ARG A 232 -17.88 16.20 -19.72
N ASN A 233 -18.48 16.32 -18.53
CA ASN A 233 -18.37 17.50 -17.68
C ASN A 233 -16.95 17.68 -17.15
N VAL A 234 -16.29 16.60 -16.73
CA VAL A 234 -14.89 16.63 -16.30
C VAL A 234 -13.98 17.09 -17.43
N MET A 235 -14.13 16.51 -18.61
CA MET A 235 -13.37 16.90 -19.79
C MET A 235 -13.56 18.38 -20.13
N GLN A 236 -14.81 18.86 -20.12
CA GLN A 236 -15.11 20.26 -20.39
C GLN A 236 -14.51 21.19 -19.33
N SER A 237 -14.57 20.81 -18.05
CA SER A 237 -13.99 21.59 -16.96
C SER A 237 -12.47 21.72 -17.11
N VAL A 238 -11.78 20.61 -17.39
CA VAL A 238 -10.33 20.59 -17.61
C VAL A 238 -9.96 21.48 -18.80
N LEU A 239 -10.66 21.35 -19.93
CA LEU A 239 -10.40 22.15 -21.12
C LEU A 239 -10.64 23.64 -20.89
N LYS A 240 -11.69 24.01 -20.14
CA LYS A 240 -12.02 25.41 -19.83
C LYS A 240 -11.14 26.03 -18.75
N SER A 241 -10.31 25.24 -18.06
CA SER A 241 -9.42 25.76 -17.02
C SER A 241 -8.44 26.79 -17.59
N ARG A 242 -8.13 27.80 -16.78
CA ARG A 242 -7.22 28.89 -17.16
C ARG A 242 -5.85 28.37 -17.60
N ASP A 243 -5.30 27.40 -16.87
CA ASP A 243 -3.96 26.87 -17.13
C ASP A 243 -3.90 26.06 -18.42
N VAL A 244 -4.94 25.28 -18.73
CA VAL A 244 -5.03 24.55 -20.01
C VAL A 244 -5.24 25.52 -21.18
N GLN A 245 -6.10 26.53 -21.04
CA GLN A 245 -6.30 27.55 -22.08
C GLN A 245 -5.01 28.31 -22.41
N GLU A 246 -4.22 28.68 -21.39
CA GLU A 246 -2.92 29.31 -21.60
C GLU A 246 -1.90 28.34 -22.23
N ALA A 247 -1.91 27.07 -21.84
CA ALA A 247 -1.07 26.05 -22.47
C ALA A 247 -1.42 25.83 -23.94
N ILE A 248 -2.71 25.84 -24.30
CA ILE A 248 -3.20 25.77 -25.70
C ILE A 248 -2.67 26.97 -26.49
N ARG A 249 -2.76 28.18 -25.93
CA ARG A 249 -2.24 29.40 -26.55
C ARG A 249 -0.74 29.31 -26.81
N ARG A 250 0.04 28.84 -25.83
CA ARG A 250 1.50 28.66 -25.96
C ARG A 250 1.85 27.59 -26.98
N GLU A 251 1.14 26.48 -27.02
CA GLU A 251 1.32 25.42 -28.02
C GLU A 251 1.02 25.93 -29.44
N SER A 252 -0.04 26.74 -29.60
CA SER A 252 -0.35 27.40 -30.88
C SER A 252 0.81 28.29 -31.36
N ILE A 253 1.35 29.14 -30.48
CA ILE A 253 2.47 30.04 -30.80
C ILE A 253 3.74 29.24 -31.10
N ARG A 254 4.13 28.30 -30.22
CA ARG A 254 5.37 27.53 -30.33
C ARG A 254 5.34 26.58 -31.52
N GLY A 255 4.22 25.90 -31.73
CA GLY A 255 4.00 24.95 -32.81
C GLY A 255 3.69 25.59 -34.16
N LYS A 256 3.45 26.92 -34.19
CA LYS A 256 2.98 27.66 -35.38
C LYS A 256 1.71 27.04 -36.00
N ILE A 257 0.80 26.60 -35.15
CA ILE A 257 -0.48 25.98 -35.54
C ILE A 257 -1.64 26.89 -35.14
N SER A 258 -2.81 26.70 -35.79
CA SER A 258 -4.02 27.44 -35.41
C SER A 258 -4.47 27.13 -33.98
N MET A 259 -5.14 28.08 -33.32
CA MET A 259 -5.71 27.88 -31.99
C MET A 259 -6.67 26.67 -31.96
N LEU A 260 -7.47 26.50 -33.02
CA LEU A 260 -8.39 25.37 -33.17
C LEU A 260 -7.64 24.02 -33.25
N GLU A 261 -6.49 23.97 -33.92
CA GLU A 261 -5.69 22.76 -33.98
C GLU A 261 -5.06 22.44 -32.62
N ALA A 262 -4.53 23.45 -31.90
CA ALA A 262 -4.01 23.27 -30.56
C ALA A 262 -5.10 22.78 -29.58
N GLU A 263 -6.32 23.32 -29.68
CA GLU A 263 -7.47 22.88 -28.89
C GLU A 263 -7.87 21.43 -29.22
N ARG A 264 -7.88 21.04 -30.51
CA ARG A 264 -8.11 19.63 -30.90
C ARG A 264 -7.06 18.70 -30.32
N ARG A 265 -5.78 19.12 -30.25
CA ARG A 265 -4.72 18.35 -29.58
C ARG A 265 -5.00 18.20 -28.09
N ALA A 266 -5.41 19.28 -27.42
CA ALA A 266 -5.79 19.24 -26.01
C ALA A 266 -6.97 18.29 -25.76
N ILE A 267 -8.02 18.33 -26.60
CA ILE A 267 -9.15 17.39 -26.55
C ILE A 267 -8.67 15.94 -26.72
N GLY A 268 -7.73 15.70 -27.64
CA GLY A 268 -7.10 14.39 -27.82
C GLY A 268 -6.38 13.91 -26.55
N TYR A 269 -5.58 14.77 -25.92
CA TYR A 269 -4.88 14.45 -24.67
C TYR A 269 -5.84 14.21 -23.51
N VAL A 270 -6.87 15.04 -23.36
CA VAL A 270 -7.92 14.85 -22.34
C VAL A 270 -8.61 13.51 -22.54
N ASN A 271 -8.99 13.14 -23.77
CA ASN A 271 -9.62 11.85 -24.06
C ASN A 271 -8.71 10.66 -23.74
N GLU A 272 -7.41 10.79 -24.06
CA GLU A 272 -6.40 9.79 -23.75
C GLU A 272 -6.29 9.57 -22.23
N ILE A 273 -6.27 10.64 -21.45
CA ILE A 273 -6.02 10.61 -20.00
C ILE A 273 -7.26 10.16 -19.23
N VAL A 274 -8.38 10.88 -19.37
CA VAL A 274 -9.53 10.86 -18.45
C VAL A 274 -10.11 9.44 -18.29
N SER A 275 -10.46 9.04 -17.07
CA SER A 275 -11.16 7.78 -16.79
C SER A 275 -12.65 7.87 -17.16
N ASP A 276 -13.36 6.75 -17.11
CA ASP A 276 -14.78 6.69 -17.45
C ASP A 276 -15.49 5.76 -16.48
N TYR A 277 -15.49 6.15 -15.20
CA TYR A 277 -15.97 5.31 -14.11
C TYR A 277 -17.39 4.79 -14.38
N SER A 278 -17.57 3.49 -14.24
CA SER A 278 -18.87 2.84 -14.28
C SER A 278 -18.97 1.81 -13.17
N HIS A 279 -20.00 1.94 -12.35
CA HIS A 279 -20.32 0.97 -11.32
C HIS A 279 -20.64 -0.40 -11.92
N SER A 280 -21.28 -0.46 -13.09
CA SER A 280 -21.51 -1.72 -13.80
C SER A 280 -20.21 -2.46 -14.15
N ALA A 281 -19.18 -1.72 -14.58
CA ALA A 281 -17.86 -2.25 -14.86
C ALA A 281 -17.17 -2.74 -13.58
N VAL A 282 -17.25 -1.97 -12.49
CA VAL A 282 -16.73 -2.37 -11.17
C VAL A 282 -17.42 -3.64 -10.67
N ARG A 283 -18.75 -3.76 -10.80
CA ARG A 283 -19.49 -4.96 -10.38
C ARG A 283 -19.10 -6.20 -11.19
N PHE A 284 -18.93 -6.03 -12.51
CA PHE A 284 -18.43 -7.11 -13.35
C PHE A 284 -17.01 -7.53 -12.94
N ALA A 285 -16.13 -6.55 -12.70
CA ALA A 285 -14.78 -6.79 -12.23
C ALA A 285 -14.77 -7.51 -10.88
N ASP A 286 -15.63 -7.13 -9.93
CA ASP A 286 -15.75 -7.80 -8.62
C ASP A 286 -16.06 -9.29 -8.76
N LEU A 287 -17.02 -9.66 -9.62
CA LEU A 287 -17.36 -11.07 -9.87
C LEU A 287 -16.19 -11.83 -10.53
N ALA A 288 -15.54 -11.21 -11.53
CA ALA A 288 -14.42 -11.81 -12.25
C ALA A 288 -13.19 -11.99 -11.34
N LEU A 289 -12.87 -10.98 -10.53
CA LEU A 289 -11.74 -10.97 -9.60
C LEU A 289 -12.01 -11.88 -8.40
N THR A 290 -13.23 -11.92 -7.86
CA THR A 290 -13.60 -12.91 -6.82
C THR A 290 -13.29 -14.33 -7.31
N ARG A 291 -13.65 -14.64 -8.56
CA ARG A 291 -13.35 -15.93 -9.18
C ARG A 291 -11.85 -16.14 -9.35
N LEU A 292 -11.12 -15.13 -9.81
CA LEU A 292 -9.66 -15.17 -9.96
C LEU A 292 -8.98 -15.57 -8.64
N TRP A 293 -9.32 -14.86 -7.55
CA TRP A 293 -8.65 -15.02 -6.27
C TRP A 293 -9.06 -16.26 -5.48
N THR A 294 -10.20 -16.89 -5.80
CA THR A 294 -10.69 -18.09 -5.11
C THR A 294 -10.52 -19.38 -5.91
N GLN A 295 -10.41 -19.29 -7.24
CA GLN A 295 -10.20 -20.48 -8.08
C GLN A 295 -8.76 -20.71 -8.46
N LEU A 296 -7.97 -19.65 -8.62
CA LEU A 296 -6.56 -19.75 -8.98
C LEU A 296 -5.67 -19.70 -7.74
N TYR A 297 -5.89 -18.69 -6.90
CA TYR A 297 -5.28 -18.56 -5.58
C TYR A 297 -6.19 -19.16 -4.50
N ASP A 298 -5.62 -19.43 -3.34
CA ASP A 298 -6.29 -19.91 -2.13
C ASP A 298 -6.91 -18.74 -1.32
N GLY A 299 -7.16 -17.59 -1.95
CA GLY A 299 -7.72 -16.37 -1.34
C GLY A 299 -6.74 -15.18 -1.25
N VAL A 300 -7.27 -14.06 -0.75
CA VAL A 300 -6.50 -12.85 -0.42
C VAL A 300 -6.59 -12.60 1.08
N GLU A 301 -5.44 -12.56 1.75
CA GLU A 301 -5.34 -12.17 3.16
C GLU A 301 -5.05 -10.68 3.23
N VAL A 302 -5.81 -9.96 4.06
CA VAL A 302 -5.75 -8.50 4.15
C VAL A 302 -5.55 -8.10 5.60
N HIS A 303 -4.46 -7.40 5.88
CA HIS A 303 -3.98 -7.02 7.20
C HIS A 303 -3.99 -5.50 7.37
N ASN A 304 -4.21 -5.02 8.60
CA ASN A 304 -4.13 -3.60 8.98
C ASN A 304 -5.04 -2.63 8.19
N PHE A 305 -6.20 -3.10 7.71
CA PHE A 305 -7.15 -2.29 6.93
C PHE A 305 -7.91 -1.25 7.78
N SER A 306 -8.01 -1.43 9.10
CA SER A 306 -8.75 -0.51 10.00
C SER A 306 -8.25 0.93 9.88
N THR A 307 -6.93 1.13 9.85
CA THR A 307 -6.29 2.46 9.68
C THR A 307 -6.80 3.17 8.42
N VAL A 308 -6.97 2.45 7.30
CA VAL A 308 -7.45 3.04 6.04
C VAL A 308 -8.87 3.56 6.19
N ARG A 309 -9.73 2.81 6.89
CA ARG A 309 -11.14 3.18 7.09
C ARG A 309 -11.29 4.42 7.96
N GLU A 310 -10.49 4.54 9.01
CA GLU A 310 -10.48 5.72 9.88
C GLU A 310 -10.03 6.96 9.11
N LEU A 311 -8.93 6.85 8.36
CA LEU A 311 -8.37 7.97 7.60
C LEU A 311 -9.27 8.44 6.46
N ALA A 312 -10.03 7.55 5.82
CA ALA A 312 -10.87 7.87 4.68
C ALA A 312 -11.93 8.96 4.99
N LYS A 313 -12.30 9.09 6.26
CA LYS A 313 -13.27 10.08 6.74
C LYS A 313 -12.76 11.50 6.54
N ASP A 314 -11.52 11.75 6.95
CA ASP A 314 -10.97 13.10 7.11
C ASP A 314 -9.87 13.44 6.09
N TYR A 315 -9.26 12.43 5.46
CA TYR A 315 -8.15 12.61 4.53
C TYR A 315 -8.49 12.18 3.11
N GLU A 316 -7.84 12.83 2.14
CA GLU A 316 -7.75 12.33 0.79
C GLU A 316 -6.71 11.20 0.73
N ILE A 317 -7.15 9.99 0.40
CA ILE A 317 -6.30 8.81 0.40
C ILE A 317 -5.61 8.62 -0.94
N VAL A 318 -4.29 8.55 -0.89
CA VAL A 318 -3.45 8.14 -2.02
C VAL A 318 -2.77 6.82 -1.70
N TYR A 319 -3.28 5.72 -2.27
CA TYR A 319 -2.67 4.41 -2.13
C TYR A 319 -1.37 4.33 -2.92
N THR A 320 -0.31 3.87 -2.25
CA THR A 320 1.04 3.73 -2.83
C THR A 320 1.55 2.30 -2.65
N PRO A 321 1.00 1.34 -3.42
CA PRO A 321 1.43 -0.04 -3.35
C PRO A 321 2.82 -0.27 -3.96
N CYS A 322 3.51 -1.32 -3.50
CA CYS A 322 4.61 -1.89 -4.27
C CYS A 322 4.09 -2.59 -5.54
N HIS A 323 4.92 -2.68 -6.58
CA HIS A 323 4.51 -3.27 -7.87
C HIS A 323 5.23 -4.60 -8.15
N ARG A 324 4.48 -5.70 -8.08
CA ARG A 324 4.94 -7.08 -8.22
C ARG A 324 4.37 -7.79 -9.45
N SER A 325 3.14 -7.52 -9.84
CA SER A 325 2.43 -8.19 -10.95
C SER A 325 1.53 -7.23 -11.75
N HIS A 326 1.16 -7.62 -12.98
CA HIS A 326 0.20 -6.86 -13.80
C HIS A 326 -1.22 -6.85 -13.24
N ILE A 327 -1.52 -7.59 -12.17
CA ILE A 327 -2.85 -7.64 -11.56
C ILE A 327 -2.93 -6.84 -10.26
N ASP A 328 -1.84 -6.20 -9.82
CA ASP A 328 -1.79 -5.50 -8.51
C ASP A 328 -2.83 -4.39 -8.38
N TYR A 329 -3.03 -3.58 -9.43
CA TYR A 329 -4.03 -2.51 -9.39
C TYR A 329 -5.47 -3.05 -9.35
N LEU A 330 -5.69 -4.22 -9.94
CA LEU A 330 -6.97 -4.92 -9.83
C LEU A 330 -7.13 -5.52 -8.43
N LEU A 331 -6.05 -6.05 -7.85
CA LEU A 331 -6.04 -6.62 -6.50
C LEU A 331 -6.37 -5.56 -5.46
N LEU A 332 -5.69 -4.40 -5.48
CA LEU A 332 -5.94 -3.36 -4.49
C LEU A 332 -7.36 -2.82 -4.63
N SER A 333 -7.78 -2.45 -5.84
CA SER A 333 -9.16 -2.02 -6.09
C SER A 333 -10.19 -3.06 -5.65
N TYR A 334 -9.93 -4.36 -5.88
CA TYR A 334 -10.78 -5.44 -5.40
C TYR A 334 -10.84 -5.48 -3.86
N VAL A 335 -9.71 -5.38 -3.17
CA VAL A 335 -9.65 -5.38 -1.71
C VAL A 335 -10.41 -4.18 -1.13
N ILE A 336 -10.14 -2.97 -1.63
CA ILE A 336 -10.80 -1.74 -1.20
C ILE A 336 -12.32 -1.84 -1.41
N TYR A 337 -12.75 -2.32 -2.58
CA TYR A 337 -14.16 -2.57 -2.87
C TYR A 337 -14.75 -3.61 -1.92
N LYS A 338 -14.15 -4.79 -1.76
CA LYS A 338 -14.68 -5.83 -0.84
C LYS A 338 -14.78 -5.34 0.60
N ARG A 339 -13.88 -4.46 1.02
CA ARG A 339 -13.86 -3.86 2.37
C ARG A 339 -14.80 -2.66 2.54
N GLY A 340 -15.47 -2.24 1.48
CA GLY A 340 -16.56 -1.29 1.51
C GLY A 340 -16.25 0.17 1.33
N LEU A 341 -15.08 0.46 0.78
CA LEU A 341 -14.71 1.79 0.33
C LEU A 341 -14.85 1.90 -1.20
N MET A 342 -14.88 3.14 -1.68
CA MET A 342 -14.81 3.44 -3.10
C MET A 342 -13.50 2.90 -3.72
N VAL A 343 -13.58 2.33 -4.93
CA VAL A 343 -12.36 1.95 -5.67
C VAL A 343 -11.54 3.20 -6.02
N PRO A 344 -10.20 3.15 -5.88
CA PRO A 344 -9.36 4.29 -6.23
C PRO A 344 -9.26 4.49 -7.74
N TYR A 345 -9.00 5.74 -8.15
CA TYR A 345 -8.64 6.08 -9.52
C TYR A 345 -7.17 5.73 -9.76
N ILE A 346 -6.93 4.85 -10.72
CA ILE A 346 -5.62 4.22 -10.93
C ILE A 346 -4.84 4.96 -12.01
N ALA A 347 -3.62 5.41 -11.71
CA ALA A 347 -2.68 5.89 -12.72
C ALA A 347 -2.08 4.70 -13.49
N ALA A 348 -2.58 4.44 -14.70
CA ALA A 348 -2.17 3.30 -15.52
C ALA A 348 -1.30 3.72 -16.70
N GLY A 349 -0.25 2.95 -17.02
CA GLY A 349 0.56 3.19 -18.21
C GLY A 349 -0.25 3.03 -19.50
N ASP A 350 -0.03 3.89 -20.48
CA ASP A 350 -0.69 3.88 -21.81
C ASP A 350 -0.59 2.53 -22.54
N ASN A 351 0.45 1.73 -22.25
CA ASN A 351 0.64 0.38 -22.76
C ASN A 351 -0.47 -0.62 -22.37
N LEU A 352 -1.29 -0.30 -21.36
CA LEU A 352 -2.43 -1.11 -20.92
C LEU A 352 -3.75 -0.71 -21.61
N ASN A 353 -3.76 0.39 -22.37
CA ASN A 353 -4.96 0.89 -23.06
C ASN A 353 -5.24 0.10 -24.35
N LEU A 354 -5.49 -1.20 -24.21
CA LEU A 354 -5.86 -2.10 -25.31
C LEU A 354 -7.38 -2.03 -25.60
N PRO A 355 -7.85 -2.35 -26.83
CA PRO A 355 -9.27 -2.43 -27.13
C PRO A 355 -10.02 -3.34 -26.13
N PHE A 356 -11.22 -2.93 -25.71
CA PHE A 356 -12.08 -3.57 -24.70
C PHE A 356 -11.52 -3.59 -23.27
N VAL A 357 -10.28 -4.04 -23.06
CA VAL A 357 -9.66 -4.08 -21.72
C VAL A 357 -9.45 -2.67 -21.20
N GLY A 358 -8.92 -1.76 -22.02
CA GLY A 358 -8.74 -0.36 -21.66
C GLY A 358 -10.06 0.32 -21.29
N GLN A 359 -11.16 -0.01 -21.98
CA GLN A 359 -12.48 0.53 -21.65
C GLN A 359 -13.00 0.00 -20.32
N LEU A 360 -12.84 -1.30 -20.04
CA LEU A 360 -13.19 -1.87 -18.75
C LEU A 360 -12.35 -1.27 -17.61
N LEU A 361 -11.05 -1.05 -17.84
CA LEU A 361 -10.16 -0.41 -16.88
C LEU A 361 -10.56 1.05 -16.64
N ARG A 362 -10.92 1.83 -17.68
CA ARG A 362 -11.50 3.18 -17.51
C ARG A 362 -12.79 3.13 -16.69
N GLY A 363 -13.62 2.14 -16.95
CA GLY A 363 -14.80 1.76 -16.17
C GLY A 363 -14.50 1.53 -14.69
N GLY A 364 -13.36 0.91 -14.39
CA GLY A 364 -12.87 0.69 -13.02
C GLY A 364 -12.15 1.88 -12.39
N GLY A 365 -12.07 3.04 -13.05
CA GLY A 365 -11.39 4.23 -12.53
C GLY A 365 -9.98 4.48 -13.08
N ALA A 366 -9.47 3.65 -13.99
CA ALA A 366 -8.13 3.85 -14.56
C ALA A 366 -8.07 5.08 -15.48
N PHE A 367 -7.05 5.91 -15.29
CA PHE A 367 -6.67 6.99 -16.19
C PHE A 367 -5.26 6.75 -16.73
N PHE A 368 -5.02 7.09 -18.00
CA PHE A 368 -3.79 6.68 -18.68
C PHE A 368 -2.72 7.77 -18.73
N ILE A 369 -1.49 7.36 -18.44
CA ILE A 369 -0.30 8.21 -18.42
C ILE A 369 0.75 7.70 -19.41
N ARG A 370 1.35 8.62 -20.17
CA ARG A 370 2.49 8.33 -21.05
C ARG A 370 3.76 8.07 -20.23
N ARG A 371 4.67 7.25 -20.77
CA ARG A 371 5.98 6.99 -20.13
C ARG A 371 6.86 8.24 -19.97
N SER A 372 6.71 9.25 -20.84
CA SER A 372 7.52 10.47 -20.81
C SER A 372 6.73 11.67 -21.27
N PHE A 373 6.88 12.79 -20.54
CA PHE A 373 6.23 14.06 -20.85
C PHE A 373 7.19 15.02 -21.56
N ARG A 374 8.44 14.61 -21.77
CA ARG A 374 9.54 15.48 -22.19
C ARG A 374 9.22 16.20 -23.49
N GLY A 375 9.24 17.53 -23.44
CA GLY A 375 9.03 18.41 -24.59
C GLY A 375 7.56 18.73 -24.90
N ASN A 376 6.59 18.08 -24.25
CA ASN A 376 5.17 18.29 -24.46
C ASN A 376 4.52 19.05 -23.28
N GLY A 377 4.58 20.39 -23.35
CA GLY A 377 4.02 21.28 -22.33
C GLY A 377 2.50 21.17 -22.24
N LEU A 378 1.80 21.15 -23.37
CA LEU A 378 0.34 21.07 -23.41
C LEU A 378 -0.19 19.78 -22.74
N TYR A 379 0.40 18.62 -23.03
CA TYR A 379 0.03 17.37 -22.37
C TYR A 379 0.27 17.44 -20.86
N THR A 380 1.39 18.03 -20.44
CA THR A 380 1.74 18.17 -19.02
C THR A 380 0.71 19.02 -18.28
N SER A 381 0.33 20.17 -18.84
CA SER A 381 -0.67 21.06 -18.23
C SER A 381 -2.05 20.40 -18.18
N VAL A 382 -2.46 19.69 -19.24
CA VAL A 382 -3.72 18.93 -19.26
C VAL A 382 -3.73 17.83 -18.18
N PHE A 383 -2.63 17.09 -18.05
CA PHE A 383 -2.52 16.01 -17.07
C PHE A 383 -2.54 16.55 -15.63
N LYS A 384 -1.76 17.60 -15.34
CA LYS A 384 -1.76 18.28 -14.03
C LYS A 384 -3.16 18.78 -13.66
N GLU A 385 -3.86 19.40 -14.60
CA GLU A 385 -5.21 19.90 -14.36
C GLU A 385 -6.22 18.76 -14.09
N TYR A 386 -6.11 17.65 -14.81
CA TYR A 386 -6.94 16.49 -14.55
C TYR A 386 -6.67 15.87 -13.18
N LEU A 387 -5.40 15.73 -12.78
CA LEU A 387 -5.02 15.26 -11.44
C LEU A 387 -5.55 16.20 -10.34
N TYR A 388 -5.39 17.51 -10.53
CA TYR A 388 -5.95 18.51 -9.63
C TYR A 388 -7.47 18.39 -9.51
N SER A 389 -8.17 18.14 -10.62
CA SER A 389 -9.62 17.90 -10.60
C SER A 389 -10.01 16.64 -9.82
N ILE A 390 -9.21 15.57 -9.87
CA ILE A 390 -9.45 14.36 -9.06
C ILE A 390 -9.31 14.68 -7.57
N LEU A 391 -8.16 15.26 -7.17
CA LEU A 391 -7.86 15.59 -5.77
C LEU A 391 -8.85 16.60 -5.18
N SER A 392 -9.25 17.61 -5.96
CA SER A 392 -10.23 18.62 -5.52
C SER A 392 -11.63 18.06 -5.28
N ARG A 393 -11.91 16.85 -5.78
CA ARG A 393 -13.17 16.13 -5.57
C ARG A 393 -13.07 15.12 -4.44
N ASN A 394 -11.94 15.02 -3.74
CA ASN A 394 -11.70 14.01 -2.70
C ASN A 394 -11.92 12.56 -3.21
N THR A 395 -11.47 12.27 -4.43
CA THR A 395 -11.60 10.93 -5.03
C THR A 395 -10.30 10.15 -4.85
N PRO A 396 -10.30 9.01 -4.13
CA PRO A 396 -9.09 8.30 -3.76
C PRO A 396 -8.27 7.92 -4.98
N LEU A 397 -6.95 7.99 -4.85
CA LEU A 397 -5.99 7.73 -5.93
C LEU A 397 -5.14 6.49 -5.64
N GLU A 398 -4.71 5.83 -6.70
CA GLU A 398 -3.72 4.75 -6.63
C GLU A 398 -2.61 4.97 -7.66
N TYR A 399 -1.36 4.94 -7.22
CA TYR A 399 -0.21 4.84 -8.13
C TYR A 399 1.00 4.15 -7.50
N PHE A 400 1.75 3.43 -8.34
CA PHE A 400 2.98 2.75 -7.94
C PHE A 400 4.15 3.73 -7.91
N ILE A 401 4.68 4.00 -6.72
CA ILE A 401 5.79 4.95 -6.56
C ILE A 401 7.08 4.50 -7.25
N GLU A 402 7.25 3.20 -7.44
CA GLU A 402 8.37 2.57 -8.16
C GLU A 402 8.36 2.87 -9.68
N GLY A 403 7.20 3.26 -10.24
CA GLY A 403 7.00 3.53 -11.66
C GLY A 403 7.01 2.28 -12.57
N GLY A 404 7.22 1.08 -12.02
CA GLY A 404 7.13 -0.18 -12.76
C GLY A 404 7.30 -1.42 -11.86
N ARG A 405 6.89 -2.59 -12.38
CA ARG A 405 7.00 -3.89 -11.68
C ARG A 405 8.45 -4.23 -11.34
N SER A 406 8.73 -4.67 -10.14
CA SER A 406 10.01 -5.30 -9.81
C SER A 406 10.11 -6.69 -10.42
N ARG A 407 11.26 -7.02 -11.05
CA ARG A 407 11.55 -8.37 -11.57
C ARG A 407 12.38 -9.21 -10.61
N THR A 408 12.98 -8.58 -9.60
CA THR A 408 13.87 -9.22 -8.63
C THR A 408 13.20 -9.39 -7.27
N GLY A 409 11.98 -8.88 -7.04
CA GLY A 409 11.32 -8.90 -5.73
C GLY A 409 11.80 -7.80 -4.78
N ARG A 410 12.88 -7.08 -5.11
CA ARG A 410 13.31 -5.89 -4.37
C ARG A 410 12.41 -4.70 -4.69
N LEU A 411 12.27 -3.74 -3.77
CA LEU A 411 11.68 -2.45 -4.12
C LEU A 411 12.62 -1.69 -5.06
N LEU A 412 12.05 -0.95 -6.00
CA LEU A 412 12.79 -0.10 -6.92
C LEU A 412 12.88 1.34 -6.39
N PRO A 413 13.95 2.10 -6.74
CA PRO A 413 14.03 3.52 -6.43
C PRO A 413 12.80 4.29 -6.94
N PRO A 414 12.28 5.24 -6.15
CA PRO A 414 11.01 5.88 -6.45
C PRO A 414 11.09 6.80 -7.67
N LYS A 415 10.01 6.86 -8.45
CA LYS A 415 9.76 7.84 -9.51
C LYS A 415 8.83 8.92 -8.98
N THR A 416 9.43 9.99 -8.47
CA THR A 416 8.75 11.07 -7.75
C THR A 416 7.84 11.95 -8.61
N GLY A 417 7.71 11.73 -9.92
CA GLY A 417 6.92 12.58 -10.82
C GLY A 417 5.44 12.70 -10.44
N MET A 418 4.74 11.58 -10.23
CA MET A 418 3.33 11.58 -9.81
C MET A 418 3.16 12.17 -8.41
N LEU A 419 4.09 11.83 -7.50
CA LEU A 419 4.09 12.35 -6.15
C LEU A 419 4.26 13.89 -6.14
N ALA A 420 5.22 14.40 -6.90
CA ALA A 420 5.45 15.84 -7.06
C ALA A 420 4.22 16.55 -7.64
N MET A 421 3.52 15.95 -8.61
CA MET A 421 2.28 16.50 -9.15
C MET A 421 1.12 16.46 -8.15
N THR A 422 1.08 15.46 -7.28
CA THR A 422 0.10 15.34 -6.20
C THR A 422 0.32 16.44 -5.16
N VAL A 423 1.56 16.59 -4.67
CA VAL A 423 1.94 17.66 -3.73
C VAL A 423 1.71 19.04 -4.35
N HIS A 424 2.07 19.23 -5.61
CA HIS A 424 1.81 20.48 -6.32
C HIS A 424 0.32 20.79 -6.41
N SER A 425 -0.53 19.79 -6.62
CA SER A 425 -1.99 19.98 -6.64
C SER A 425 -2.53 20.35 -5.25
N HIS A 426 -1.99 19.75 -4.18
CA HIS A 426 -2.31 20.08 -2.78
C HIS A 426 -1.94 21.52 -2.43
N LEU A 427 -0.77 22.00 -2.84
CA LEU A 427 -0.33 23.38 -2.57
C LEU A 427 -1.08 24.41 -3.42
N ARG A 428 -1.82 23.99 -4.45
CA ARG A 428 -2.63 24.88 -5.32
C ARG A 428 -4.03 25.16 -4.76
N GLY A 429 -4.62 24.23 -4.03
CA GLY A 429 -5.99 24.37 -3.53
C GLY A 429 -6.20 23.61 -2.23
N ARG A 430 -7.12 24.07 -1.39
CA ARG A 430 -7.43 23.46 -0.10
C ARG A 430 -8.48 22.35 -0.25
N ALA A 431 -8.07 21.20 -0.78
CA ALA A 431 -8.83 19.96 -0.68
C ALA A 431 -8.65 19.35 0.73
N LYS A 432 -9.23 18.17 0.99
CA LYS A 432 -8.90 17.41 2.22
C LYS A 432 -7.36 17.23 2.33
N PRO A 433 -6.80 17.22 3.56
CA PRO A 433 -5.39 16.91 3.74
C PRO A 433 -5.06 15.54 3.13
N ILE A 434 -3.90 15.43 2.46
CA ILE A 434 -3.51 14.19 1.78
C ILE A 434 -2.77 13.28 2.75
N VAL A 435 -3.16 12.00 2.74
CA VAL A 435 -2.41 10.92 3.37
C VAL A 435 -2.03 9.88 2.32
N PHE A 436 -0.76 9.52 2.26
CA PHE A 436 -0.32 8.38 1.48
C PHE A 436 -0.48 7.12 2.32
N VAL A 437 -1.03 6.06 1.73
CA VAL A 437 -1.18 4.76 2.36
C VAL A 437 -0.24 3.76 1.67
N PRO A 438 0.95 3.52 2.25
CA PRO A 438 1.90 2.52 1.77
C PRO A 438 1.27 1.14 1.83
N THR A 439 1.37 0.34 0.77
CA THR A 439 0.72 -0.98 0.71
C THR A 439 1.69 -2.05 0.24
N TYR A 440 1.93 -3.05 1.07
CA TYR A 440 2.66 -4.25 0.70
C TYR A 440 1.74 -5.21 -0.04
N ILE A 441 2.21 -5.77 -1.16
CA ILE A 441 1.58 -6.86 -1.90
C ILE A 441 2.59 -8.00 -2.03
N GLY A 442 2.24 -9.17 -1.50
CA GLY A 442 3.05 -10.38 -1.53
C GLY A 442 2.31 -11.54 -2.20
N TYR A 443 2.94 -12.15 -3.19
CA TYR A 443 2.44 -13.39 -3.80
C TYR A 443 3.28 -14.56 -3.33
N GLU A 444 2.65 -15.73 -3.19
CA GLU A 444 3.37 -17.00 -2.97
C GLU A 444 3.71 -17.70 -4.29
N ARG A 445 3.06 -17.28 -5.39
CA ARG A 445 3.42 -17.65 -6.76
C ARG A 445 3.02 -16.54 -7.73
N LEU A 446 3.91 -16.22 -8.67
CA LEU A 446 3.64 -15.22 -9.71
C LEU A 446 3.17 -15.87 -11.02
N MET A 447 2.21 -15.23 -11.70
CA MET A 447 1.80 -15.64 -13.04
C MET A 447 2.90 -15.37 -14.07
N GLU A 448 3.64 -14.28 -13.91
CA GLU A 448 4.68 -13.83 -14.83
C GLU A 448 6.08 -14.39 -14.49
N GLY A 449 6.17 -15.35 -13.57
CA GLY A 449 7.44 -15.86 -13.05
C GLY A 449 8.39 -16.35 -14.15
N SER A 450 7.90 -17.05 -15.16
CA SER A 450 8.71 -17.53 -16.28
C SER A 450 9.28 -16.39 -17.15
N THR A 451 8.49 -15.34 -17.35
CA THR A 451 8.94 -14.16 -18.09
C THR A 451 9.99 -13.40 -17.31
N TYR A 452 9.85 -13.30 -15.98
CA TYR A 452 10.82 -12.61 -15.13
C TYR A 452 12.16 -13.33 -15.13
N VAL A 453 12.16 -14.66 -15.02
CA VAL A 453 13.37 -15.48 -15.15
C VAL A 453 14.03 -15.24 -16.51
N GLY A 454 13.25 -15.21 -17.59
CA GLY A 454 13.75 -14.91 -18.94
C GLY A 454 14.36 -13.51 -19.06
N GLU A 455 13.69 -12.48 -18.57
CA GLU A 455 14.16 -11.09 -18.58
C GLU A 455 15.45 -10.91 -17.77
N MET A 456 15.53 -11.54 -16.59
CA MET A 456 16.72 -11.56 -15.74
C MET A 456 17.91 -12.24 -16.43
N GLN A 457 17.66 -13.30 -17.20
CA GLN A 457 18.67 -13.96 -18.04
C GLN A 457 19.01 -13.18 -19.33
N GLY A 458 18.49 -11.95 -19.48
CA GLY A 458 18.84 -11.04 -20.57
C GLY A 458 17.94 -11.15 -21.81
N LYS A 459 16.82 -11.89 -21.76
CA LYS A 459 15.80 -11.81 -22.81
C LYS A 459 15.21 -10.40 -22.85
N PRO A 460 14.87 -9.88 -24.04
CA PRO A 460 14.22 -8.57 -24.13
C PRO A 460 12.88 -8.62 -23.40
N LYS A 461 12.55 -7.51 -22.73
CA LYS A 461 11.25 -7.32 -22.08
C LYS A 461 10.12 -7.53 -23.10
N GLU A 462 9.23 -8.47 -22.79
CA GLU A 462 8.05 -8.73 -23.60
C GLU A 462 6.88 -7.84 -23.14
N ALA A 463 6.08 -7.37 -24.08
CA ALA A 463 4.84 -6.65 -23.77
C ALA A 463 3.78 -7.68 -23.36
N GLU A 464 3.77 -8.07 -22.10
CA GLU A 464 2.73 -8.94 -21.56
C GLU A 464 1.39 -8.20 -21.51
N SER A 465 0.34 -8.84 -22.03
CA SER A 465 -1.04 -8.34 -21.95
C SER A 465 -1.81 -9.05 -20.85
N ILE A 466 -2.61 -8.30 -20.08
CA ILE A 466 -3.55 -8.81 -19.07
C ILE A 466 -4.45 -9.92 -19.66
N PHE A 467 -4.85 -9.78 -20.93
CA PHE A 467 -5.66 -10.77 -21.63
C PHE A 467 -4.90 -12.07 -21.90
N GLY A 468 -3.60 -11.96 -22.19
CA GLY A 468 -2.71 -13.11 -22.34
C GLY A 468 -2.61 -13.90 -21.03
N ILE A 469 -2.48 -13.20 -19.91
CA ILE A 469 -2.49 -13.79 -18.56
C ILE A 469 -3.82 -14.54 -18.34
N LEU A 470 -4.97 -13.87 -18.56
CA LEU A 470 -6.30 -14.47 -18.38
C LEU A 470 -6.56 -15.73 -19.21
N LYS A 471 -6.03 -15.79 -20.45
CA LYS A 471 -6.18 -16.96 -21.33
C LYS A 471 -5.40 -18.16 -20.81
N THR A 472 -4.22 -17.93 -20.23
CA THR A 472 -3.37 -18.97 -19.63
C THR A 472 -4.03 -19.56 -18.38
N LEU A 473 -4.83 -18.79 -17.64
CA LEU A 473 -5.56 -19.25 -16.44
C LEU A 473 -6.49 -20.44 -16.66
N ARG A 474 -7.05 -20.61 -17.87
CA ARG A 474 -7.97 -21.74 -18.14
C ARG A 474 -7.29 -23.11 -18.15
N LYS A 475 -5.95 -23.15 -18.19
CA LYS A 475 -5.16 -24.39 -18.32
C LYS A 475 -4.28 -24.68 -17.10
N ILE A 476 -4.35 -23.87 -16.07
CA ILE A 476 -3.44 -23.91 -14.92
C ILE A 476 -4.08 -24.70 -13.76
N GLU A 477 -3.32 -25.60 -13.15
CA GLU A 477 -3.71 -26.28 -11.90
C GLU A 477 -3.84 -25.28 -10.74
N ARG A 478 -4.81 -25.52 -9.84
CA ARG A 478 -5.15 -24.66 -8.68
C ARG A 478 -4.07 -24.66 -7.59
N ILE A 479 -2.91 -24.11 -7.88
CA ILE A 479 -1.72 -24.22 -7.02
C ILE A 479 -0.88 -22.92 -7.07
N PHE A 480 -1.50 -21.78 -6.75
CA PHE A 480 -0.82 -20.47 -6.69
C PHE A 480 -0.61 -19.94 -5.27
N GLY A 481 -1.09 -20.67 -4.27
CA GLY A 481 -1.03 -20.26 -2.87
C GLY A 481 -1.89 -19.04 -2.60
N LYS A 482 -1.53 -18.25 -1.59
CA LYS A 482 -2.26 -17.05 -1.17
C LYS A 482 -1.63 -15.78 -1.73
N VAL A 483 -2.45 -14.73 -1.75
CA VAL A 483 -2.02 -13.35 -1.99
C VAL A 483 -2.20 -12.57 -0.70
N HIS A 484 -1.18 -11.80 -0.34
CA HIS A 484 -1.13 -11.04 0.89
C HIS A 484 -1.16 -9.55 0.57
N VAL A 485 -2.06 -8.80 1.20
CA VAL A 485 -2.13 -7.34 1.14
C VAL A 485 -2.05 -6.80 2.56
N ASN A 486 -1.05 -5.97 2.83
CA ASN A 486 -0.86 -5.40 4.16
C ASN A 486 -0.66 -3.89 4.07
N PHE A 487 -1.46 -3.14 4.84
CA PHE A 487 -1.44 -1.69 4.84
C PHE A 487 -0.41 -1.16 5.87
N GLY A 488 0.58 -0.45 5.36
CA GLY A 488 1.67 0.13 6.14
C GLY A 488 1.28 1.39 6.89
N GLU A 489 2.24 1.90 7.66
CA GLU A 489 2.06 3.13 8.42
C GLU A 489 1.78 4.31 7.46
N PRO A 490 0.69 5.07 7.68
CA PRO A 490 0.35 6.21 6.82
C PRO A 490 1.44 7.29 6.81
N VAL A 491 1.60 7.96 5.66
CA VAL A 491 2.52 9.10 5.52
C VAL A 491 1.70 10.36 5.28
N PHE A 492 1.64 11.24 6.27
CA PHE A 492 0.85 12.48 6.23
C PHE A 492 1.62 13.57 5.50
N LEU A 493 1.08 14.07 4.39
CA LEU A 493 1.77 15.06 3.56
C LEU A 493 2.08 16.35 4.34
N ASP A 494 1.14 16.83 5.15
CA ASP A 494 1.31 18.08 5.89
C ASP A 494 2.44 18.02 6.91
N ASP A 495 2.71 16.86 7.51
CA ASP A 495 3.83 16.70 8.45
C ASP A 495 5.18 16.75 7.73
N LEU A 496 5.25 16.16 6.53
CA LEU A 496 6.44 16.23 5.69
C LEU A 496 6.65 17.66 5.15
N LEU A 497 5.59 18.38 4.80
CA LEU A 497 5.70 19.79 4.42
C LEU A 497 6.22 20.64 5.58
N LYS A 498 5.69 20.46 6.80
CA LYS A 498 6.17 21.16 8.01
C LYS A 498 7.63 20.84 8.31
N GLN A 499 8.04 19.58 8.21
CA GLN A 499 9.43 19.16 8.45
C GLN A 499 10.43 19.90 7.57
N HIS A 500 10.02 20.25 6.34
CA HIS A 500 10.84 20.97 5.36
C HIS A 500 10.51 22.46 5.26
N ASN A 501 9.73 23.03 6.20
CA ASN A 501 9.27 24.43 6.20
C ASN A 501 8.54 24.84 4.90
N ALA A 502 7.73 23.94 4.36
CA ALA A 502 7.03 24.08 3.08
C ALA A 502 5.49 24.15 3.23
N GLU A 503 4.96 24.18 4.45
CA GLU A 503 3.52 24.15 4.73
C GLU A 503 2.78 25.44 4.35
N ASN A 504 3.49 26.57 4.31
CA ASN A 504 2.94 27.87 3.93
C ASN A 504 3.16 28.21 2.44
N VAL A 505 3.72 27.27 1.65
CA VAL A 505 3.92 27.46 0.22
C VAL A 505 2.57 27.40 -0.49
N TYR A 506 2.32 28.36 -1.38
CA TYR A 506 1.12 28.39 -2.20
C TYR A 506 1.50 28.42 -3.68
N ILE A 507 0.80 27.61 -4.49
CA ILE A 507 1.00 27.53 -5.93
C ILE A 507 -0.23 28.09 -6.64
N GLU A 508 -0.05 29.04 -7.57
CA GLU A 508 -1.19 29.63 -8.29
C GLU A 508 -1.50 28.88 -9.59
N LYS A 509 -0.47 28.45 -10.32
CA LYS A 509 -0.59 27.91 -11.68
C LYS A 509 0.15 26.60 -11.83
N ASN A 510 -0.32 25.78 -12.78
CA ASN A 510 0.32 24.50 -13.11
C ASN A 510 1.78 24.59 -13.58
N ASP A 511 2.23 25.74 -14.07
CA ASP A 511 3.60 25.93 -14.57
C ASP A 511 4.53 26.59 -13.55
N ASP A 512 4.05 26.90 -12.35
CA ASP A 512 4.88 27.50 -11.32
C ASP A 512 6.01 26.53 -10.90
N PRO A 513 7.23 27.05 -10.66
CA PRO A 513 8.35 26.21 -10.26
C PRO A 513 8.11 25.63 -8.86
N VAL A 514 8.48 24.37 -8.67
CA VAL A 514 8.44 23.72 -7.36
C VAL A 514 9.65 24.21 -6.54
N PRO A 515 9.45 24.86 -5.38
CA PRO A 515 10.57 25.30 -4.54
C PRO A 515 11.43 24.12 -4.05
N PRO A 516 12.73 24.34 -3.77
CA PRO A 516 13.61 23.28 -3.26
C PRO A 516 13.07 22.57 -2.02
N ALA A 517 12.54 23.31 -1.05
CA ALA A 517 11.92 22.77 0.16
C ALA A 517 10.77 21.78 -0.14
N VAL A 518 9.92 22.10 -1.13
CA VAL A 518 8.85 21.19 -1.57
C VAL A 518 9.42 19.95 -2.26
N SER A 519 10.48 20.11 -3.05
CA SER A 519 11.19 18.98 -3.67
C SER A 519 11.79 18.03 -2.62
N GLU A 520 12.35 18.57 -1.55
CA GLU A 520 12.87 17.80 -0.40
C GLU A 520 11.76 17.09 0.37
N ALA A 521 10.61 17.74 0.57
CA ALA A 521 9.42 17.11 1.15
C ALA A 521 8.90 15.96 0.27
N VAL A 522 8.88 16.12 -1.05
CA VAL A 522 8.51 15.07 -2.01
C VAL A 522 9.48 13.88 -1.93
N ASN A 523 10.79 14.13 -1.90
CA ASN A 523 11.79 13.06 -1.81
C ASN A 523 11.70 12.32 -0.46
N SER A 524 11.47 13.06 0.63
CA SER A 524 11.29 12.49 1.97
C SER A 524 10.02 11.65 2.06
N SER A 525 8.92 12.15 1.49
CA SER A 525 7.66 11.39 1.37
C SER A 525 7.87 10.10 0.58
N ALA A 526 8.61 10.16 -0.54
CA ALA A 526 8.88 8.98 -1.35
C ALA A 526 9.69 7.90 -0.61
N ASN A 527 10.72 8.32 0.15
CA ASN A 527 11.51 7.39 0.97
C ASN A 527 10.67 6.80 2.11
N ALA A 528 9.88 7.63 2.81
CA ALA A 528 9.00 7.18 3.89
C ALA A 528 7.97 6.17 3.40
N ILE A 529 7.40 6.37 2.21
CA ILE A 529 6.48 5.41 1.58
C ILE A 529 7.17 4.05 1.37
N LEU A 530 8.38 4.02 0.80
CA LEU A 530 9.10 2.77 0.55
C LEU A 530 9.50 2.06 1.86
N GLU A 531 9.99 2.81 2.86
CA GLU A 531 10.28 2.27 4.19
C GLU A 531 9.01 1.67 4.83
N ASN A 532 7.86 2.35 4.71
CA ASN A 532 6.60 1.90 5.29
C ASN A 532 5.95 0.73 4.53
N ILE A 533 6.19 0.59 3.22
CA ILE A 533 5.88 -0.65 2.48
C ILE A 533 6.66 -1.82 3.10
N ASN A 534 7.96 -1.64 3.35
CA ASN A 534 8.80 -2.69 3.93
C ASN A 534 8.44 -3.02 5.38
N ARG A 535 7.98 -2.04 6.17
CA ARG A 535 7.46 -2.27 7.53
C ARG A 535 6.22 -3.17 7.55
N ALA A 536 5.40 -3.10 6.50
CA ALA A 536 4.20 -3.92 6.32
C ALA A 536 4.47 -5.29 5.66
N VAL A 537 5.72 -5.77 5.68
CA VAL A 537 6.08 -7.04 5.04
C VAL A 537 5.28 -8.22 5.63
N VAL A 538 4.89 -9.15 4.76
CA VAL A 538 4.34 -10.45 5.16
C VAL A 538 5.37 -11.53 4.90
N ILE A 539 5.88 -12.15 5.97
CA ILE A 539 6.82 -13.26 5.95
C ILE A 539 6.02 -14.56 5.78
N ASN A 540 5.81 -14.94 4.53
CA ASN A 540 5.03 -16.11 4.14
C ASN A 540 5.89 -17.39 4.01
N PRO A 541 5.28 -18.59 3.94
CA PRO A 541 6.01 -19.86 3.87
C PRO A 541 7.00 -19.95 2.71
N VAL A 542 6.63 -19.42 1.54
CA VAL A 542 7.47 -19.46 0.34
C VAL A 542 8.70 -18.59 0.50
N SER A 543 8.55 -17.39 1.07
CA SER A 543 9.65 -16.47 1.32
C SER A 543 10.66 -17.05 2.33
N LEU A 544 10.19 -17.74 3.38
CA LEU A 544 11.04 -18.44 4.36
C LEU A 544 11.81 -19.60 3.73
N LEU A 545 11.14 -20.47 2.97
CA LEU A 545 11.82 -21.54 2.21
C LEU A 545 12.86 -20.96 1.26
N SER A 546 12.53 -19.84 0.60
CA SER A 546 13.43 -19.19 -0.35
C SER A 546 14.69 -18.66 0.31
N ILE A 547 14.58 -17.91 1.42
CA ILE A 547 15.75 -17.33 2.09
C ILE A 547 16.65 -18.40 2.71
N ILE A 548 16.08 -19.50 3.21
CA ILE A 548 16.82 -20.59 3.84
C ILE A 548 17.48 -21.50 2.80
N LEU A 549 16.72 -22.05 1.84
CA LEU A 549 17.28 -23.02 0.90
C LEU A 549 18.27 -22.36 -0.06
N LEU A 550 18.04 -21.11 -0.49
CA LEU A 550 19.03 -20.41 -1.33
C LEU A 550 20.32 -20.07 -0.59
N ALA A 551 20.31 -20.07 0.74
CA ALA A 551 21.49 -19.87 1.57
C ALA A 551 22.33 -21.16 1.76
N THR A 552 21.87 -22.30 1.22
CA THR A 552 22.53 -23.60 1.40
C THR A 552 23.22 -24.07 0.13
N PRO A 553 24.35 -24.80 0.23
CA PRO A 553 25.00 -25.42 -0.92
C PRO A 553 24.03 -26.33 -1.67
N LYS A 554 24.02 -26.24 -3.01
CA LYS A 554 23.10 -26.96 -3.91
C LYS A 554 21.60 -26.76 -3.63
N HIS A 555 21.26 -25.83 -2.74
CA HIS A 555 19.90 -25.53 -2.32
C HIS A 555 19.17 -26.71 -1.68
N THR A 556 19.89 -27.45 -0.84
CA THR A 556 19.39 -28.66 -0.17
C THR A 556 19.69 -28.65 1.32
N LEU A 557 18.76 -29.17 2.11
CA LEU A 557 18.92 -29.43 3.54
C LEU A 557 18.28 -30.75 3.92
N ASP A 558 18.83 -31.44 4.91
CA ASP A 558 18.12 -32.51 5.60
C ASP A 558 16.78 -31.99 6.15
N GLU A 559 15.72 -32.79 6.08
CA GLU A 559 14.38 -32.34 6.43
C GLU A 559 14.25 -31.89 7.89
N GLU A 560 14.83 -32.62 8.85
CA GLU A 560 14.76 -32.25 10.26
C GLU A 560 15.53 -30.96 10.54
N ILE A 561 16.70 -30.80 9.92
CA ILE A 561 17.49 -29.55 9.99
C ILE A 561 16.72 -28.40 9.33
N CYS A 562 16.06 -28.63 8.20
CA CYS A 562 15.24 -27.63 7.51
C CYS A 562 14.07 -27.16 8.39
N ILE A 563 13.40 -28.08 9.08
CA ILE A 563 12.32 -27.77 10.04
C ILE A 563 12.87 -26.86 11.14
N LYS A 564 13.98 -27.24 11.80
CA LYS A 564 14.58 -26.43 12.86
C LYS A 564 15.04 -25.05 12.38
N GLN A 565 15.57 -24.95 11.16
CA GLN A 565 15.96 -23.68 10.57
C GLN A 565 14.75 -22.78 10.30
N LEU A 566 13.66 -23.34 9.79
CA LEU A 566 12.39 -22.64 9.58
C LEU A 566 11.82 -22.12 10.91
N GLU A 567 11.83 -22.95 11.94
CA GLU A 567 11.42 -22.58 13.30
C GLU A 567 12.30 -21.45 13.86
N ALA A 568 13.62 -21.53 13.70
CA ALA A 568 14.54 -20.48 14.16
C ALA A 568 14.23 -19.12 13.51
N TYR A 569 14.04 -19.09 12.18
CA TYR A 569 13.67 -17.85 11.46
C TYR A 569 12.30 -17.33 11.88
N ARG A 570 11.32 -18.22 12.03
CA ARG A 570 9.95 -17.84 12.41
C ARG A 570 9.91 -17.31 13.84
N ASN A 571 10.63 -17.95 14.77
CA ASN A 571 10.74 -17.52 16.16
C ASN A 571 11.46 -16.18 16.28
N LEU A 572 12.58 -15.99 15.56
CA LEU A 572 13.28 -14.70 15.51
C LEU A 572 12.34 -13.58 15.00
N ALA A 573 11.64 -13.83 13.89
CA ALA A 573 10.72 -12.85 13.31
C ALA A 573 9.45 -12.61 14.13
N SER A 574 9.01 -13.57 14.95
CA SER A 574 7.81 -13.43 15.79
C SER A 574 8.13 -12.77 17.14
N ASN A 575 9.26 -13.12 17.75
CA ASN A 575 9.68 -12.58 19.04
C ASN A 575 10.27 -11.17 18.89
N PHE A 576 10.95 -10.91 17.77
CA PHE A 576 11.53 -9.61 17.47
C PHE A 576 11.21 -9.19 16.02
N PRO A 577 9.94 -8.81 15.76
CA PRO A 577 9.47 -8.51 14.41
C PRO A 577 10.16 -7.28 13.83
N TYR A 578 10.36 -7.30 12.51
CA TYR A 578 10.94 -6.16 11.79
C TYR A 578 10.12 -4.88 12.01
N ASP A 579 8.80 -4.96 12.16
CA ASP A 579 7.92 -3.88 12.59
C ASP A 579 6.65 -4.39 13.26
N GLN A 580 5.93 -3.54 13.99
CA GLN A 580 4.64 -3.91 14.60
C GLN A 580 3.58 -4.31 13.55
N ARG A 581 3.69 -3.81 12.33
CA ARG A 581 2.81 -4.16 11.20
C ARG A 581 3.30 -5.38 10.40
N THR A 582 4.42 -5.99 10.79
CA THR A 582 4.93 -7.21 10.13
C THR A 582 4.02 -8.39 10.46
N GLU A 583 3.72 -9.20 9.45
CA GLU A 583 2.94 -10.42 9.61
C GLU A 583 3.83 -11.63 9.35
N VAL A 584 3.76 -12.63 10.21
CA VAL A 584 4.53 -13.87 10.08
C VAL A 584 3.56 -15.03 9.92
N THR A 585 3.85 -15.94 8.99
CA THR A 585 3.01 -17.12 8.77
C THR A 585 2.81 -17.91 10.08
N PRO A 586 1.59 -18.38 10.40
CA PRO A 586 1.35 -19.19 11.59
C PRO A 586 1.76 -20.66 11.41
N LEU A 587 2.18 -21.07 10.21
CA LEU A 587 2.51 -22.47 9.91
C LEU A 587 3.80 -22.92 10.62
N SER A 588 3.77 -24.13 11.19
CA SER A 588 4.96 -24.83 11.69
C SER A 588 5.98 -25.09 10.55
N GLY A 589 7.25 -25.31 10.85
CA GLY A 589 8.30 -25.62 9.87
C GLY A 589 7.93 -26.84 9.03
N LYS A 590 7.33 -27.85 9.66
CA LYS A 590 6.80 -29.04 8.98
C LYS A 590 5.65 -28.71 8.02
N GLU A 591 4.71 -27.86 8.44
CA GLU A 591 3.62 -27.40 7.58
C GLU A 591 4.11 -26.51 6.44
N ILE A 592 5.14 -25.69 6.67
CA ILE A 592 5.78 -24.87 5.63
C ILE A 592 6.39 -25.77 4.54
N ILE A 593 7.12 -26.83 4.92
CA ILE A 593 7.66 -27.80 3.95
C ILE A 593 6.52 -28.48 3.18
N ALA A 594 5.50 -28.97 3.87
CA ALA A 594 4.33 -29.57 3.22
C ALA A 594 3.64 -28.59 2.24
N TYR A 595 3.59 -27.32 2.60
CA TYR A 595 3.05 -26.25 1.76
C TYR A 595 3.91 -26.01 0.51
N GLY A 596 5.23 -25.91 0.66
CA GLY A 596 6.16 -25.77 -0.47
C GLY A 596 6.12 -26.94 -1.45
N LEU A 597 5.96 -28.16 -0.94
CA LEU A 597 5.76 -29.38 -1.75
C LEU A 597 4.42 -29.31 -2.50
N LYS A 598 3.33 -28.91 -1.84
CA LYS A 598 2.02 -28.69 -2.49
C LYS A 598 2.15 -27.69 -3.64
N LEU A 599 2.93 -26.62 -3.46
CA LEU A 599 3.14 -25.59 -4.48
C LEU A 599 4.08 -25.99 -5.63
N LYS A 600 4.73 -27.17 -5.54
CA LYS A 600 5.75 -27.64 -6.49
C LYS A 600 6.94 -26.67 -6.61
N LEU A 601 7.32 -26.05 -5.48
CA LEU A 601 8.47 -25.14 -5.39
C LEU A 601 9.73 -25.86 -4.88
N ILE A 602 9.51 -26.89 -4.07
CA ILE A 602 10.53 -27.76 -3.51
C ILE A 602 10.13 -29.22 -3.78
N LYS A 603 11.10 -30.12 -3.63
CA LYS A 603 10.92 -31.57 -3.71
C LYS A 603 11.59 -32.26 -2.53
N ARG A 604 11.09 -33.45 -2.21
CA ARG A 604 11.69 -34.35 -1.25
C ARG A 604 12.49 -35.42 -1.99
N VAL A 605 13.77 -35.52 -1.68
CA VAL A 605 14.66 -36.57 -2.17
C VAL A 605 14.73 -37.64 -1.08
N GLN A 606 14.16 -38.80 -1.36
CA GLN A 606 14.13 -39.91 -0.40
C GLN A 606 15.52 -40.51 -0.23
N HIS A 607 15.93 -40.73 1.01
CA HIS A 607 17.22 -41.34 1.32
C HIS A 607 17.16 -42.18 2.60
N ALA A 608 17.91 -43.29 2.63
CA ALA A 608 17.81 -44.29 3.71
C ALA A 608 18.23 -43.77 5.10
N LEU A 609 18.96 -42.65 5.16
CA LEU A 609 19.47 -42.04 6.39
C LEU A 609 18.71 -40.76 6.80
N GLY A 610 17.62 -40.42 6.12
CA GLY A 610 16.88 -39.17 6.32
C GLY A 610 16.58 -38.50 4.99
N ASP A 611 15.36 -37.97 4.85
CA ASP A 611 14.91 -37.33 3.63
C ASP A 611 15.52 -35.93 3.49
N ILE A 612 15.82 -35.53 2.25
CA ILE A 612 16.43 -34.24 1.94
C ILE A 612 15.39 -33.36 1.25
N ILE A 613 15.25 -32.12 1.71
CA ILE A 613 14.47 -31.07 1.06
C ILE A 613 15.38 -30.31 0.09
N ALA A 614 14.95 -30.23 -1.16
CA ALA A 614 15.67 -29.53 -2.23
C ALA A 614 14.73 -28.57 -2.96
N ILE A 615 15.27 -27.47 -3.50
CA ILE A 615 14.54 -26.64 -4.47
C ILE A 615 14.21 -27.48 -5.72
N GLU A 616 13.00 -27.33 -6.26
CA GLU A 616 12.61 -28.02 -7.49
C GLU A 616 13.36 -27.45 -8.72
N ASP A 617 13.56 -28.30 -9.73
CA ASP A 617 14.36 -27.94 -10.90
C ASP A 617 13.81 -26.67 -11.59
N ASN A 618 14.71 -25.75 -11.93
CA ASN A 618 14.42 -24.44 -12.53
C ASN A 618 13.64 -23.46 -11.63
N GLN A 619 13.36 -23.78 -10.36
CA GLN A 619 12.70 -22.85 -9.44
C GLN A 619 13.67 -21.94 -8.69
N ALA A 620 14.96 -22.28 -8.59
CA ALA A 620 15.92 -21.53 -7.78
C ALA A 620 16.00 -20.03 -8.14
N VAL A 621 16.06 -19.69 -9.44
CA VAL A 621 16.07 -18.29 -9.90
C VAL A 621 14.75 -17.58 -9.58
N LEU A 622 13.61 -18.28 -9.64
CA LEU A 622 12.33 -17.71 -9.24
C LEU A 622 12.28 -17.47 -7.72
N LEU A 623 12.83 -18.38 -6.92
CA LEU A 623 12.84 -18.24 -5.46
C LEU A 623 13.72 -17.07 -4.98
N THR A 624 14.70 -16.58 -5.77
CA THR A 624 15.42 -15.35 -5.41
C THR A 624 14.49 -14.15 -5.34
N TYR A 625 13.44 -14.11 -6.16
CA TYR A 625 12.38 -13.12 -6.10
C TYR A 625 11.71 -13.10 -4.72
N PHE A 626 11.26 -14.27 -4.25
CA PHE A 626 10.52 -14.38 -3.00
C PHE A 626 11.41 -14.16 -1.77
N ARG A 627 12.67 -14.60 -1.82
CA ARG A 627 13.69 -14.23 -0.82
C ARG A 627 13.80 -12.71 -0.69
N ASN A 628 13.90 -12.01 -1.82
CA ASN A 628 14.12 -10.58 -1.83
C ASN A 628 12.94 -9.76 -1.30
N ASN A 629 11.74 -10.32 -1.24
CA ASN A 629 10.57 -9.69 -0.62
C ASN A 629 10.71 -9.55 0.91
N ILE A 630 11.58 -10.35 1.55
CA ILE A 630 11.78 -10.35 3.02
C ILE A 630 13.24 -10.09 3.41
N LEU A 631 14.14 -9.89 2.45
CA LEU A 631 15.57 -9.73 2.72
C LEU A 631 15.86 -8.57 3.69
N HIS A 632 15.13 -7.46 3.55
CA HIS A 632 15.25 -6.30 4.44
C HIS A 632 14.90 -6.61 5.91
N ALA A 633 14.01 -7.56 6.16
CA ALA A 633 13.62 -7.96 7.50
C ALA A 633 14.69 -8.81 8.21
N PHE A 634 15.52 -9.53 7.44
CA PHE A 634 16.56 -10.41 7.96
C PHE A 634 17.98 -9.87 7.77
N VAL A 635 18.20 -8.78 7.03
CA VAL A 635 19.56 -8.32 6.69
C VAL A 635 20.40 -7.94 7.91
N LEU A 636 19.79 -7.33 8.94
CA LEU A 636 20.51 -6.92 10.15
C LEU A 636 20.92 -8.13 11.01
N PRO A 637 20.03 -9.08 11.37
CA PRO A 637 20.46 -10.30 12.05
C PRO A 637 21.41 -11.14 11.18
N SER A 638 21.24 -11.18 9.85
CA SER A 638 22.21 -11.80 8.94
C SER A 638 23.58 -11.15 8.98
N LEU A 639 23.66 -9.82 9.09
CA LEU A 639 24.93 -9.10 9.21
C LEU A 639 25.62 -9.41 10.55
N ILE A 640 24.87 -9.43 11.65
CA ILE A 640 25.39 -9.82 12.96
C ILE A 640 25.92 -11.26 12.91
N ALA A 641 25.11 -12.19 12.39
CA ALA A 641 25.49 -13.58 12.21
C ALA A 641 26.76 -13.72 11.37
N SER A 642 26.86 -13.01 10.24
CA SER A 642 28.03 -13.05 9.37
C SER A 642 29.30 -12.52 10.04
N LEU A 643 29.20 -11.47 10.86
CA LEU A 643 30.35 -10.91 11.56
C LEU A 643 30.81 -11.83 12.70
N VAL A 644 29.89 -12.39 13.48
CA VAL A 644 30.22 -13.34 14.56
C VAL A 644 30.79 -14.63 13.99
N GLU A 645 30.19 -15.17 12.93
CA GLU A 645 30.65 -16.40 12.25
C GLU A 645 32.06 -16.24 11.69
N HIS A 646 32.32 -15.18 10.93
CA HIS A 646 33.61 -14.92 10.30
C HIS A 646 34.74 -14.66 11.30
N ASN A 647 34.48 -13.86 12.35
CA ASN A 647 35.52 -13.47 13.31
C ASN A 647 35.70 -14.50 14.44
N GLY A 648 34.74 -15.42 14.63
CA GLY A 648 34.72 -16.42 15.70
C GLY A 648 34.43 -15.86 17.10
N LYS A 649 35.09 -14.74 17.46
CA LYS A 649 34.83 -13.94 18.67
C LYS A 649 34.90 -12.45 18.31
N ILE A 650 33.89 -11.68 18.73
CA ILE A 650 33.83 -10.24 18.46
C ILE A 650 33.21 -9.47 19.64
N SER A 651 33.76 -8.30 19.96
CA SER A 651 33.16 -7.42 20.98
C SER A 651 31.90 -6.74 20.43
N ARG A 652 30.93 -6.43 21.29
CA ARG A 652 29.71 -5.70 20.89
C ARG A 652 30.01 -4.30 20.32
N ALA A 653 31.07 -3.67 20.82
CA ALA A 653 31.54 -2.37 20.35
C ALA A 653 32.07 -2.46 18.90
N ASP A 654 32.93 -3.43 18.61
CA ASP A 654 33.48 -3.61 17.26
C ASP A 654 32.40 -4.04 16.27
N LEU A 655 31.52 -4.96 16.68
CA LEU A 655 30.34 -5.35 15.91
C LEU A 655 29.52 -4.11 15.52
N SER A 656 29.21 -3.26 16.51
CA SER A 656 28.45 -2.04 16.29
C SER A 656 29.16 -1.09 15.33
N ASN A 657 30.46 -0.86 15.49
CA ASN A 657 31.24 0.04 14.63
C ASN A 657 31.22 -0.41 13.15
N VAL A 658 31.37 -1.72 12.91
CA VAL A 658 31.32 -2.28 11.56
C VAL A 658 29.91 -2.12 10.98
N ILE A 659 28.87 -2.44 11.74
CA ILE A 659 27.48 -2.28 11.27
C ILE A 659 27.15 -0.82 11.00
N TYR A 660 27.58 0.13 11.84
CA TYR A 660 27.38 1.57 11.61
C TYR A 660 28.01 2.03 10.30
N THR A 661 29.16 1.48 9.93
CA THR A 661 29.84 1.79 8.66
C THR A 661 29.07 1.24 7.46
N LEU A 662 28.53 0.01 7.58
CA LEU A 662 27.84 -0.67 6.47
C LEU A 662 26.36 -0.27 6.31
N TYR A 663 25.72 0.14 7.40
CA TYR A 663 24.28 0.38 7.47
C TYR A 663 23.76 1.40 6.45
N PRO A 664 24.42 2.55 6.18
CA PRO A 664 23.92 3.50 5.17
C PRO A 664 23.76 2.89 3.78
N PHE A 665 24.64 1.96 3.40
CA PHE A 665 24.59 1.28 2.09
C PHE A 665 23.44 0.28 2.05
N LEU A 666 23.31 -0.55 3.09
CA LEU A 666 22.20 -1.49 3.22
C LEU A 666 20.84 -0.77 3.31
N LYS A 667 20.77 0.35 4.04
CA LYS A 667 19.57 1.18 4.15
C LYS A 667 19.16 1.73 2.80
N ALA A 668 20.08 2.25 2.00
CA ALA A 668 19.78 2.77 0.67
C ALA A 668 19.43 1.68 -0.34
N GLU A 669 20.03 0.49 -0.21
CA GLU A 669 19.77 -0.66 -1.09
C GLU A 669 18.41 -1.31 -0.81
N LEU A 670 18.06 -1.46 0.46
CA LEU A 670 16.90 -2.24 0.92
C LEU A 670 15.78 -1.39 1.51
N PHE A 671 15.91 -0.06 1.55
CA PHE A 671 14.95 0.86 2.18
C PHE A 671 14.65 0.45 3.63
N LEU A 672 15.71 0.28 4.44
CA LEU A 672 15.60 -0.09 5.85
C LEU A 672 15.00 1.04 6.68
N LYS A 673 14.18 0.70 7.68
CA LYS A 673 13.38 1.69 8.42
C LYS A 673 14.17 2.50 9.44
N TRP A 674 15.20 1.93 10.06
CA TRP A 674 15.80 2.54 11.24
C TRP A 674 16.64 3.76 10.89
N LYS A 675 16.61 4.77 11.77
CA LYS A 675 17.51 5.91 11.72
C LYS A 675 18.82 5.58 12.44
N SER A 676 19.90 6.30 12.13
CA SER A 676 21.22 6.06 12.76
C SER A 676 21.19 6.18 14.29
N SER A 677 20.30 7.00 14.84
CA SER A 677 20.09 7.17 16.29
C SER A 677 19.48 5.94 16.96
N GLU A 678 18.69 5.15 16.24
CA GLU A 678 18.01 3.95 16.74
C GLU A 678 18.91 2.70 16.58
N LEU A 679 19.88 2.76 15.66
CA LEU A 679 20.62 1.59 15.20
C LEU A 679 21.34 0.83 16.32
N LYS A 680 21.95 1.53 17.29
CA LYS A 680 22.66 0.89 18.42
C LYS A 680 21.72 -0.05 19.19
N GLU A 681 20.56 0.44 19.57
CA GLU A 681 19.58 -0.37 20.32
C GLU A 681 19.13 -1.58 19.52
N GLN A 682 18.92 -1.41 18.21
CA GLN A 682 18.50 -2.50 17.33
C GLN A 682 19.59 -3.57 17.17
N ILE A 683 20.86 -3.18 17.07
CA ILE A 683 21.98 -4.12 17.01
C ILE A 683 22.04 -4.96 18.29
N GLU A 684 21.94 -4.32 19.45
CA GLU A 684 21.95 -5.00 20.75
C GLU A 684 20.75 -5.97 20.89
N GLN A 685 19.55 -5.53 20.54
CA GLN A 685 18.34 -6.35 20.59
C GLN A 685 18.42 -7.58 19.67
N TYR A 686 18.91 -7.42 18.42
CA TYR A 686 19.11 -8.56 17.54
C TYR A 686 20.23 -9.49 18.03
N ALA A 687 21.34 -8.95 18.54
CA ALA A 687 22.41 -9.77 19.11
C ALA A 687 21.90 -10.61 20.30
N ASP A 688 21.14 -10.00 21.21
CA ASP A 688 20.54 -10.69 22.35
C ASP A 688 19.52 -11.75 21.90
N ALA A 689 18.70 -11.46 20.89
CA ALA A 689 17.77 -12.43 20.33
C ALA A 689 18.48 -13.65 19.72
N LEU A 690 19.64 -13.45 19.08
CA LEU A 690 20.47 -14.55 18.55
C LEU A 690 21.12 -15.36 19.69
N VAL A 691 21.53 -14.71 20.78
CA VAL A 691 22.03 -15.40 21.98
C VAL A 691 20.92 -16.25 22.62
N GLN A 692 19.72 -15.67 22.81
CA GLN A 692 18.56 -16.37 23.38
C GLN A 692 18.10 -17.55 22.53
N SER A 693 18.31 -17.47 21.22
CA SER A 693 18.02 -18.54 20.27
C SER A 693 19.13 -19.60 20.17
N ASN A 694 20.20 -19.48 20.97
CA ASN A 694 21.40 -20.33 20.94
C ASN A 694 22.13 -20.38 19.58
N LEU A 695 21.90 -19.39 18.70
CA LEU A 695 22.59 -19.29 17.42
C LEU A 695 24.01 -18.71 17.57
N ILE A 696 24.19 -17.85 18.58
CA ILE A 696 25.49 -17.36 19.03
C ILE A 696 25.56 -17.50 20.56
N GLN A 697 26.75 -17.49 21.12
CA GLN A 697 26.99 -17.53 22.56
C GLN A 697 27.59 -16.20 23.04
N GLN A 698 27.55 -15.97 24.35
CA GLN A 698 28.19 -14.82 24.99
C GLN A 698 29.13 -15.32 26.08
N ASP A 699 30.35 -14.79 26.12
CA ASP A 699 31.33 -15.10 27.17
C ASP A 699 31.16 -14.20 28.41
N ASP A 700 31.90 -14.50 29.48
CA ASP A 700 31.84 -13.76 30.76
C ASP A 700 32.25 -12.28 30.63
N GLU A 701 33.03 -11.94 29.60
CA GLU A 701 33.45 -10.57 29.29
C GLU A 701 32.42 -9.83 28.43
N GLY A 702 31.34 -10.52 28.03
CA GLY A 702 30.26 -9.98 27.22
C GLY A 702 30.52 -10.00 25.71
N ASN A 703 31.60 -10.63 25.25
CA ASN A 703 31.89 -10.81 23.83
C ASN A 703 30.97 -11.86 23.21
N LEU A 704 30.63 -11.66 21.94
CA LEU A 704 29.83 -12.60 21.17
C LEU A 704 30.76 -13.62 20.51
N ILE A 705 30.41 -14.89 20.65
CA ILE A 705 31.19 -16.03 20.15
C ILE A 705 30.33 -16.93 19.27
N SER A 706 30.93 -17.39 18.17
CA SER A 706 30.34 -18.37 17.28
C SER A 706 30.41 -19.76 17.91
N SER A 707 29.38 -20.58 17.69
CA SER A 707 29.40 -22.00 18.04
C SER A 707 30.48 -22.73 17.24
N ALA A 708 30.98 -23.85 17.76
CA ALA A 708 32.05 -24.60 17.09
C ALA A 708 31.61 -25.11 15.70
N PRO A 709 32.49 -25.11 14.68
CA PRO A 709 32.10 -25.39 13.28
C PRO A 709 31.35 -26.70 13.01
N ASN A 710 31.54 -27.71 13.85
CA ASN A 710 30.92 -29.04 13.69
C ASN A 710 29.58 -29.20 14.44
N THR A 711 29.01 -28.10 14.94
CA THR A 711 27.75 -28.10 15.69
C THR A 711 26.56 -27.78 14.79
N GLU A 712 25.37 -28.18 15.20
CA GLU A 712 24.14 -27.85 14.47
C GLU A 712 23.92 -26.33 14.49
N GLU A 713 24.13 -25.69 15.64
CA GLU A 713 23.97 -24.26 15.87
C GLU A 713 24.86 -23.44 14.94
N HIS A 714 26.11 -23.86 14.73
CA HIS A 714 27.00 -23.20 13.78
C HIS A 714 26.47 -23.30 12.34
N ASN A 715 25.96 -24.45 11.91
CA ASN A 715 25.36 -24.58 10.59
C ASN A 715 24.13 -23.67 10.42
N GLN A 716 23.29 -23.57 11.46
CA GLN A 716 22.15 -22.65 11.45
C GLN A 716 22.60 -21.18 11.34
N LEU A 717 23.68 -20.81 12.04
CA LEU A 717 24.30 -19.49 11.99
C LEU A 717 24.85 -19.18 10.59
N VAL A 718 25.52 -20.11 9.94
CA VAL A 718 26.07 -19.95 8.58
C VAL A 718 24.94 -19.71 7.56
N VAL A 719 23.84 -20.46 7.66
CA VAL A 719 22.66 -20.24 6.81
C VAL A 719 22.07 -18.84 7.07
N LEU A 720 22.01 -18.40 8.34
CA LEU A 720 21.54 -17.05 8.70
C LEU A 720 22.48 -15.93 8.24
N ALA A 721 23.79 -16.16 8.21
CA ALA A 721 24.79 -15.20 7.74
C ALA A 721 24.74 -14.95 6.22
N THR A 722 24.36 -15.97 5.45
CA THR A 722 24.48 -15.97 3.99
C THR A 722 23.68 -14.89 3.24
N PRO A 723 22.43 -14.52 3.62
CA PRO A 723 21.62 -13.54 2.90
C PRO A 723 22.27 -12.17 2.69
N VAL A 724 23.16 -11.71 3.59
CA VAL A 724 23.84 -10.42 3.46
C VAL A 724 25.10 -10.50 2.58
N LYS A 725 25.71 -11.67 2.42
CA LYS A 725 27.03 -11.86 1.77
C LYS A 725 27.08 -11.28 0.36
N GLN A 726 26.04 -11.50 -0.44
CA GLN A 726 25.97 -10.96 -1.81
C GLN A 726 26.08 -9.43 -1.87
N SER A 727 25.51 -8.71 -0.89
CA SER A 727 25.63 -7.25 -0.82
C SER A 727 27.04 -6.82 -0.42
N LEU A 728 27.64 -7.51 0.55
CA LEU A 728 29.00 -7.24 1.03
C LEU A 728 30.05 -7.48 -0.08
N GLU A 729 29.92 -8.57 -0.82
CA GLU A 729 30.76 -8.87 -1.99
C GLU A 729 30.65 -7.79 -3.08
N ARG A 730 29.43 -7.34 -3.41
CA ARG A 730 29.23 -6.26 -4.38
C ARG A 730 29.91 -4.97 -3.93
N TYR A 731 29.75 -4.60 -2.65
CA TYR A 731 30.36 -3.40 -2.09
C TYR A 731 31.87 -3.49 -2.18
N TYR A 732 32.45 -4.61 -1.73
CA TYR A 732 33.89 -4.81 -1.78
C TYR A 732 34.43 -4.81 -3.21
N MET A 733 33.76 -5.50 -4.15
CA MET A 733 34.16 -5.50 -5.56
C MET A 733 34.23 -4.08 -6.12
N THR A 734 33.23 -3.23 -5.82
CA THR A 734 33.24 -1.83 -6.26
C THR A 734 34.33 -1.01 -5.56
N LEU A 735 34.56 -1.21 -4.26
CA LEU A 735 35.64 -0.55 -3.52
C LEU A 735 37.03 -0.93 -4.06
N ALA A 736 37.26 -2.23 -4.31
CA ALA A 736 38.49 -2.76 -4.88
C ALA A 736 38.75 -2.19 -6.28
N LEU A 737 37.72 -2.14 -7.13
CA LEU A 737 37.82 -1.53 -8.46
C LEU A 737 38.22 -0.05 -8.40
N ILE A 738 37.61 0.75 -7.52
CA ILE A 738 37.95 2.17 -7.36
C ILE A 738 39.38 2.32 -6.82
N THR A 739 39.74 1.51 -5.80
CA THR A 739 41.05 1.56 -5.14
C THR A 739 42.18 1.22 -6.12
N GLN A 740 42.03 0.13 -6.89
CA GLN A 740 43.04 -0.35 -7.84
C GLN A 740 43.26 0.62 -9.00
N ARG A 741 42.25 1.39 -9.40
CA ARG A 741 42.37 2.42 -10.44
C ARG A 741 43.06 3.69 -9.94
N GLY A 742 43.00 3.95 -8.65
CA GLY A 742 43.55 5.16 -8.04
C GLY A 742 42.63 6.37 -8.16
N SER A 743 42.88 7.33 -7.27
CA SER A 743 42.12 8.57 -7.15
C SER A 743 42.31 9.44 -8.40
N GLY A 744 41.22 9.97 -8.96
CA GLY A 744 41.23 10.83 -10.15
C GLY A 744 41.36 10.10 -11.49
N ASN A 745 41.24 8.77 -11.55
CA ASN A 745 41.49 8.02 -12.80
C ASN A 745 40.25 7.37 -13.43
N ILE A 746 39.12 7.30 -12.72
CA ILE A 746 37.92 6.61 -13.18
C ILE A 746 36.65 7.40 -12.88
N SER A 747 35.69 7.43 -13.80
CA SER A 747 34.38 8.07 -13.58
C SER A 747 33.37 7.12 -12.93
N ALA A 748 32.37 7.66 -12.23
CA ALA A 748 31.27 6.88 -11.66
C ALA A 748 30.55 5.98 -12.67
N LYS A 749 30.39 6.46 -13.91
CA LYS A 749 29.78 5.68 -14.99
C LYS A 749 30.65 4.48 -15.40
N GLN A 750 31.96 4.66 -15.48
CA GLN A 750 32.88 3.56 -15.77
C GLN A 750 32.88 2.52 -14.65
N VAL A 751 32.88 2.96 -13.38
CA VAL A 751 32.78 2.05 -12.22
C VAL A 751 31.50 1.21 -12.30
N GLU A 752 30.35 1.82 -12.62
CA GLU A 752 29.09 1.10 -12.81
C GLU A 752 29.18 0.06 -13.94
N GLU A 753 29.67 0.47 -15.12
CA GLU A 753 29.76 -0.42 -16.29
C GLU A 753 30.71 -1.60 -16.05
N LEU A 754 31.84 -1.36 -15.40
CA LEU A 754 32.80 -2.40 -15.05
C LEU A 754 32.29 -3.30 -13.93
N SER A 755 31.71 -2.75 -12.86
CA SER A 755 31.13 -3.56 -11.78
C SER A 755 30.05 -4.50 -12.31
N HIS A 756 29.25 -4.06 -13.30
CA HIS A 756 28.29 -4.90 -14.00
C HIS A 756 28.95 -6.07 -14.76
N LEU A 757 30.04 -5.80 -15.50
CA LEU A 757 30.78 -6.85 -16.23
C LEU A 757 31.47 -7.83 -15.29
N LEU A 758 32.12 -7.31 -14.24
CA LEU A 758 32.80 -8.13 -13.23
C LEU A 758 31.80 -9.01 -12.49
N GLY A 759 30.63 -8.46 -12.13
CA GLY A 759 29.54 -9.25 -11.54
C GLY A 759 29.00 -10.34 -12.49
N GLN A 760 28.90 -10.07 -13.79
CA GLN A 760 28.57 -11.11 -14.78
C GLN A 760 29.62 -12.20 -14.83
N ARG A 761 30.91 -11.83 -14.83
CA ARG A 761 32.02 -12.80 -14.81
C ARG A 761 32.01 -13.64 -13.53
N LEU A 762 31.80 -13.00 -12.37
CA LEU A 762 31.73 -13.67 -11.07
C LEU A 762 30.54 -14.64 -11.00
N SER A 763 29.40 -14.27 -11.58
CA SER A 763 28.22 -15.14 -11.64
C SER A 763 28.43 -16.45 -12.42
N VAL A 764 29.45 -16.52 -13.29
CA VAL A 764 29.85 -17.76 -13.99
C VAL A 764 30.75 -18.63 -13.12
N LEU A 765 31.48 -18.03 -12.17
CA LEU A 765 32.37 -18.75 -11.25
C LEU A 765 31.62 -19.30 -10.04
N TYR A 766 30.52 -18.67 -9.63
CA TYR A 766 29.66 -19.18 -8.56
C TYR A 766 28.82 -20.38 -8.99
N GLU A 767 28.60 -21.30 -8.04
CA GLU A 767 27.74 -22.48 -8.24
C GLU A 767 26.29 -22.10 -8.58
N PHE A 768 25.82 -20.94 -8.08
CA PHE A 768 24.50 -20.40 -8.39
C PHE A 768 24.57 -19.00 -9.03
N ASN A 769 24.11 -18.91 -10.28
CA ASN A 769 24.00 -17.65 -11.01
C ASN A 769 22.66 -16.97 -10.71
N SER A 770 22.67 -16.00 -9.80
CA SER A 770 21.54 -15.09 -9.59
C SER A 770 21.74 -13.81 -10.40
N PRO A 771 20.91 -13.53 -11.42
CA PRO A 771 21.13 -12.38 -12.32
C PRO A 771 21.03 -11.00 -11.64
N GLU A 772 20.49 -10.93 -10.43
CA GLU A 772 20.41 -9.69 -9.65
C GLU A 772 21.76 -9.24 -9.09
N PHE A 773 22.75 -10.14 -8.98
CA PHE A 773 24.07 -9.81 -8.43
C PHE A 773 24.79 -8.72 -9.24
N PHE A 774 24.50 -8.61 -10.53
CA PHE A 774 25.08 -7.61 -11.42
C PHE A 774 24.07 -6.53 -11.84
N ASP A 775 23.03 -6.25 -11.06
CA ASP A 775 22.13 -5.13 -11.36
C ASP A 775 22.85 -3.77 -11.25
N LYS A 776 22.84 -3.01 -12.34
CA LYS A 776 23.43 -1.67 -12.42
C LYS A 776 22.86 -0.70 -11.39
N ALA A 777 21.58 -0.81 -11.06
CA ALA A 777 20.93 0.08 -10.11
C ALA A 777 21.53 -0.06 -8.71
N LEU A 778 21.97 -1.26 -8.33
CA LEU A 778 22.60 -1.52 -7.03
C LEU A 778 23.97 -0.81 -6.93
N PHE A 779 24.80 -0.91 -7.97
CA PHE A 779 26.09 -0.21 -8.02
C PHE A 779 25.91 1.31 -8.05
N GLN A 780 24.94 1.82 -8.81
CA GLN A 780 24.62 3.25 -8.82
C GLN A 780 24.20 3.75 -7.43
N SER A 781 23.36 2.98 -6.71
CA SER A 781 22.96 3.31 -5.35
C SER A 781 24.15 3.35 -4.41
N PHE A 782 25.02 2.33 -4.47
CA PHE A 782 26.22 2.25 -3.64
C PHE A 782 27.18 3.45 -3.86
N ILE A 783 27.49 3.76 -5.12
CA ILE A 783 28.32 4.93 -5.48
C ILE A 783 27.69 6.24 -4.98
N LYS A 784 26.36 6.39 -5.13
CA LYS A 784 25.64 7.56 -4.62
C LYS A 784 25.79 7.71 -3.11
N VAL A 785 25.66 6.62 -2.35
CA VAL A 785 25.84 6.65 -0.89
C VAL A 785 27.29 6.95 -0.52
N LEU A 786 28.28 6.38 -1.23
CA LEU A 786 29.69 6.74 -1.01
C LEU A 786 29.92 8.25 -1.15
N THR A 787 29.30 8.89 -2.16
CA THR A 787 29.37 10.35 -2.33
C THR A 787 28.66 11.09 -1.19
N GLN A 788 27.46 10.64 -0.79
CA GLN A 788 26.69 11.27 0.29
C GLN A 788 27.39 11.19 1.66
N GLN A 789 28.11 10.09 1.92
CA GLN A 789 28.92 9.89 3.11
C GLN A 789 30.32 10.53 3.01
N ASN A 790 30.61 11.27 1.93
CA ASN A 790 31.88 11.94 1.67
C ASN A 790 33.11 11.02 1.53
N TYR A 791 32.91 9.72 1.30
CA TYR A 791 34.01 8.80 1.01
C TYR A 791 34.64 9.05 -0.37
N ILE A 792 33.84 9.53 -1.32
CA ILE A 792 34.30 9.87 -2.67
C ILE A 792 33.72 11.21 -3.11
N ARG A 793 34.41 11.91 -4.00
CA ARG A 793 33.98 13.16 -4.66
C ARG A 793 34.23 13.07 -6.15
N THR A 794 33.61 13.96 -6.91
CA THR A 794 33.84 14.07 -8.36
C THR A 794 34.63 15.35 -8.62
N ASN A 795 35.73 15.24 -9.36
CA ASN A 795 36.54 16.39 -9.77
C ASN A 795 35.97 17.09 -11.02
N ASP A 796 36.62 18.18 -11.44
CA ASP A 796 36.21 18.98 -12.61
C ASP A 796 36.18 18.18 -13.93
N GLN A 797 36.95 17.08 -14.01
CA GLN A 797 37.00 16.18 -15.16
C GLN A 797 35.93 15.08 -15.10
N GLY A 798 35.11 15.03 -14.05
CA GLY A 798 34.09 14.00 -13.86
C GLY A 798 34.62 12.67 -13.33
N GLN A 799 35.84 12.64 -12.81
CA GLN A 799 36.50 11.46 -12.24
C GLN A 799 36.33 11.42 -10.72
N ILE A 800 36.36 10.21 -10.16
CA ILE A 800 36.23 9.94 -8.74
C ILE A 800 37.55 10.24 -8.04
N GLU A 801 37.50 11.15 -7.05
CA GLU A 801 38.57 11.40 -6.10
C GLU A 801 38.20 10.86 -4.72
N PHE A 802 39.18 10.28 -4.04
CA PHE A 802 39.06 9.75 -2.69
C PHE A 802 40.36 9.94 -1.91
N ASP A 803 40.25 9.93 -0.57
CA ASP A 803 41.33 10.13 0.38
C ASP A 803 41.66 8.84 1.17
N ASP A 804 42.44 8.97 2.24
CA ASP A 804 42.81 7.84 3.09
C ASP A 804 41.63 7.24 3.87
N ASN A 805 40.55 8.00 4.14
CA ASN A 805 39.36 7.46 4.81
C ASN A 805 38.68 6.39 3.96
N PHE A 806 38.63 6.60 2.63
CA PHE A 806 38.14 5.59 1.69
C PHE A 806 39.03 4.34 1.69
N ARG A 807 40.36 4.51 1.73
CA ARG A 807 41.30 3.38 1.77
C ARG A 807 41.15 2.56 3.05
N GLN A 808 40.96 3.23 4.18
CA GLN A 808 40.69 2.56 5.46
C GLN A 808 39.37 1.79 5.44
N MET A 809 38.31 2.38 4.87
CA MET A 809 37.03 1.69 4.66
C MET A 809 37.22 0.42 3.80
N ALA A 810 37.95 0.51 2.69
CA ALA A 810 38.21 -0.63 1.82
C ALA A 810 39.07 -1.71 2.50
N ALA A 811 40.04 -1.32 3.34
CA ALA A 811 40.85 -2.24 4.13
C ALA A 811 40.03 -2.98 5.21
N GLY A 812 39.02 -2.32 5.78
CA GLY A 812 38.11 -2.90 6.78
C GLY A 812 37.28 -4.09 6.27
N ALA A 813 37.28 -4.37 4.97
CA ALA A 813 36.60 -5.53 4.39
C ALA A 813 37.11 -6.89 4.91
N GLN A 814 38.33 -6.95 5.44
CA GLN A 814 38.88 -8.15 6.10
C GLN A 814 38.08 -8.60 7.33
N LEU A 815 37.33 -7.68 7.95
CA LEU A 815 36.45 -7.98 9.09
C LEU A 815 35.10 -8.57 8.66
N VAL A 816 34.82 -8.59 7.35
CA VAL A 816 33.48 -8.80 6.79
C VAL A 816 33.45 -9.98 5.81
N LEU A 817 34.51 -10.16 5.03
CA LEU A 817 34.63 -11.21 4.01
C LEU A 817 35.82 -12.12 4.31
N ASP A 818 35.69 -13.40 3.98
CA ASP A 818 36.77 -14.38 4.11
C ASP A 818 37.91 -14.12 3.13
N GLU A 819 39.10 -14.62 3.47
CA GLU A 819 40.32 -14.37 2.69
C GLU A 819 40.23 -14.90 1.25
N VAL A 820 39.57 -16.04 1.03
CA VAL A 820 39.41 -16.63 -0.30
C VAL A 820 38.54 -15.74 -1.18
N THR A 821 37.41 -15.27 -0.64
CA THR A 821 36.51 -14.33 -1.33
C THR A 821 37.22 -13.01 -1.62
N LEU A 822 37.98 -12.45 -0.67
CA LEU A 822 38.75 -11.23 -0.88
C LEU A 822 39.79 -11.38 -1.99
N GLN A 823 40.59 -12.45 -1.97
CA GLN A 823 41.59 -12.72 -3.00
C GLN A 823 40.94 -12.93 -4.38
N MET A 824 39.83 -13.65 -4.44
CA MET A 824 39.06 -13.85 -5.66
C MET A 824 38.58 -12.52 -6.25
N LEU A 825 37.94 -11.67 -5.42
CA LEU A 825 37.41 -10.38 -5.85
C LEU A 825 38.54 -9.43 -6.27
N GLN A 826 39.66 -9.38 -5.53
CA GLN A 826 40.84 -8.60 -5.90
C GLN A 826 41.45 -9.05 -7.24
N HIS A 827 41.54 -10.36 -7.46
CA HIS A 827 42.08 -10.91 -8.70
C HIS A 827 41.18 -10.57 -9.89
N ILE A 828 39.86 -10.70 -9.74
CA ILE A 828 38.89 -10.42 -10.79
C ILE A 828 38.84 -8.93 -11.14
N THR A 829 39.07 -8.03 -10.19
CA THR A 829 39.12 -6.58 -10.43
C THR A 829 40.45 -6.12 -11.04
N THR A 830 41.47 -6.98 -11.11
CA THR A 830 42.79 -6.65 -11.65
C THR A 830 42.82 -6.85 -13.18
N PHE A 831 42.97 -5.77 -13.93
CA PHE A 831 43.13 -5.80 -15.40
C PHE A 831 43.82 -4.52 -15.90
N THR A 832 44.59 -4.65 -16.98
CA THR A 832 45.39 -3.58 -17.61
C THR A 832 44.51 -2.47 -18.19
N ASP A 833 45.11 -1.30 -18.47
CA ASP A 833 44.40 -0.19 -19.12
C ASP A 833 43.98 -0.52 -20.56
N GLU A 834 44.71 -1.40 -21.23
CA GLU A 834 44.36 -1.90 -22.57
C GLU A 834 43.13 -2.81 -22.51
N GLU A 835 43.11 -3.80 -21.62
CA GLU A 835 41.94 -4.66 -21.38
C GLU A 835 40.70 -3.85 -20.96
N LEU A 836 40.90 -2.81 -20.13
CA LEU A 836 39.83 -1.88 -19.75
C LEU A 836 39.25 -1.18 -20.98
N LYS A 837 40.11 -0.63 -21.84
CA LYS A 837 39.70 0.09 -23.05
C LYS A 837 38.94 -0.84 -24.00
N GLU A 838 39.45 -2.04 -24.24
CA GLU A 838 38.79 -3.05 -25.08
C GLU A 838 37.41 -3.44 -24.53
N ALA A 839 37.29 -3.65 -23.21
CA ALA A 839 36.02 -3.99 -22.58
C ALA A 839 34.98 -2.86 -22.74
N LEU A 840 35.38 -1.60 -22.52
CA LEU A 840 34.50 -0.44 -22.67
C LEU A 840 34.08 -0.23 -24.14
N GLU A 841 35.00 -0.41 -25.09
CA GLU A 841 34.71 -0.32 -26.53
C GLU A 841 33.75 -1.42 -26.98
N ALA A 842 33.95 -2.66 -26.52
CA ALA A 842 33.06 -3.79 -26.79
C ALA A 842 31.64 -3.51 -26.27
N MET A 843 31.52 -2.98 -25.05
CA MET A 843 30.23 -2.57 -24.47
C MET A 843 29.54 -1.48 -25.29
N ALA A 844 30.27 -0.43 -25.68
CA ALA A 844 29.75 0.67 -26.48
C ALA A 844 29.22 0.15 -27.83
N SER A 845 29.95 -0.74 -28.48
CA SER A 845 29.54 -1.42 -29.72
C SER A 845 28.27 -2.26 -29.52
N GLN A 846 28.19 -3.04 -28.45
CA GLN A 846 27.01 -3.86 -28.14
C GLN A 846 25.77 -3.02 -27.85
N GLN A 847 25.92 -1.92 -27.10
CA GLN A 847 24.85 -0.96 -26.84
C GLN A 847 24.37 -0.28 -28.14
N ALA A 848 25.29 0.11 -29.02
CA ALA A 848 24.97 0.69 -30.33
C ALA A 848 24.16 -0.31 -31.20
N LYS A 849 24.58 -1.58 -31.25
CA LYS A 849 23.85 -2.67 -31.94
C LYS A 849 22.44 -2.87 -31.36
N ARG A 850 22.28 -2.86 -30.03
CA ARG A 850 20.97 -2.96 -29.36
C ARG A 850 20.06 -1.75 -29.69
N ARG A 851 20.60 -0.53 -29.69
CA ARG A 851 19.88 0.69 -30.07
C ARG A 851 19.43 0.64 -31.53
N LEU A 852 20.26 0.14 -32.44
CA LEU A 852 19.91 -0.06 -33.85
C LEU A 852 18.79 -1.09 -34.03
N LYS A 853 18.82 -2.21 -33.30
CA LYS A 853 17.73 -3.20 -33.31
C LYS A 853 16.42 -2.61 -32.78
N ARG A 854 16.45 -1.83 -31.69
CA ARG A 854 15.27 -1.14 -31.13
C ARG A 854 14.72 0.00 -32.00
N LYS A 855 15.50 0.53 -32.94
CA LYS A 855 14.99 1.50 -33.93
C LYS A 855 14.35 0.83 -35.15
N LYS A 856 14.63 -0.46 -35.37
CA LYS A 856 14.09 -1.25 -36.50
C LYS A 856 12.87 -2.10 -36.12
N ALA A 857 12.65 -2.34 -34.83
CA ALA A 857 11.46 -2.95 -34.24
C ALA A 857 10.56 -1.85 -33.69
#